data_AF-A0A1V8SML3-F1
#
_entry.id   AF-A0A1V8SML3-F1
#
_cell.length_a   1.000
_cell.length_b   1.000
_cell.length_c   1.000
_cell.angle_alpha   90.00
_cell.angle_beta   90.00
_cell.angle_gamma   90.00
#
_symmetry.space_group_name_H-M   'P 1'
#
loop_
_entity.id
_entity.type
_entity.pdbx_description
1 polymer ?
#
loop_
_entity_poly.entity_id
_entity_poly.type
_entity_poly.pdbx_seq_one_letter_code
_entity_poly.pdbx_strand_id
1 'polypeptide(L)'
;MPQRYSRYWRIWVIPYHNPWKPGYLKIMHWPASTSSMISCAGSFDDESICSDMSAPPHSESDTDTLTSIDHAEQYHGTLELNTSGAYADAVLQDDGLLDITVHSTAQVPGSVPSSQLSTPDASPNTCACHTASLRRKPVSSPPRLNIVMQVVGSRGDVQPFIHLGQELHKRGHRVRLATHACFETFVRDHGLDFFSIGGDQNDLMSYMVRNPGLLPSIEAIKQGDVSRQRTQLHTMLSGCWQACFESQERGRPFVADTIIANPPAFAHVHCAEKLGIPLHVVFTMPWTPTKSFAHPLTRTRASGIGAGAANLTSYHMMDLVLAQGTRSPVNKLRRRTLDLEPIDVTYAAGLLDRLEVPITYLWPPCLVPKPADWGDHITVAGACTPAPAIRFDTPSTLVKFLEAGPPAVYIGFGSIVDSDSPALTNIILKATELAGIRAVVSRGWSQLGTSTEMPGHICLVDDIPHEWLFQNHIAGVVHHGGAGTTFAGLRAGLPSVIIPFFGDQYFWGDVVHKAGAGPAPIPRKDLSARNLAEAIIAALSGSCRTAAASLAAKLKTEDGAANFATAFHASLPLSAMRCSLDPSRAAVWQLSSRSKWGVRLSTFAASVLLKERCIGITKLVRYRVTEYNAVNGPREPFAGSTLAVTKDIYGVFKGFGEIGAGIDRNIP
;
A
#
# COMPACT_ATOMS: atom_id res chain seq x y z
N MET A 1 46.66 12.31 -7.34
CA MET A 1 46.05 12.00 -8.66
C MET A 1 45.33 10.66 -8.56
N PRO A 2 43.99 10.60 -8.55
CA PRO A 2 43.24 9.35 -8.65
C PRO A 2 42.73 9.14 -10.09
N GLN A 3 42.94 7.92 -10.59
CA GLN A 3 42.57 7.49 -11.94
C GLN A 3 41.04 7.44 -12.12
N ARG A 4 40.57 8.12 -13.17
CA ARG A 4 39.18 8.07 -13.65
C ARG A 4 38.94 6.75 -14.37
N TYR A 5 38.00 5.94 -13.90
CA TYR A 5 37.39 4.89 -14.72
C TYR A 5 36.13 5.44 -15.40
N SER A 6 36.25 5.82 -16.68
CA SER A 6 35.11 5.95 -17.57
C SER A 6 34.78 4.57 -18.14
N ARG A 7 33.58 4.03 -17.88
CA ARG A 7 33.07 2.89 -18.66
C ARG A 7 31.94 3.37 -19.56
N TYR A 8 32.20 3.24 -20.85
CA TYR A 8 31.36 3.64 -21.97
C TYR A 8 30.14 2.71 -22.10
N TRP A 9 28.97 3.28 -22.34
CA TRP A 9 27.81 2.56 -22.87
C TRP A 9 28.07 2.21 -24.33
N ARG A 10 28.10 0.92 -24.69
CA ARG A 10 28.05 0.44 -26.08
C ARG A 10 26.82 -0.42 -26.25
N ILE A 11 25.77 0.14 -26.85
CA ILE A 11 24.70 -0.62 -27.49
C ILE A 11 25.09 -0.73 -28.96
N TRP A 12 25.28 -1.94 -29.45
CA TRP A 12 25.49 -2.19 -30.87
C TRP A 12 24.13 -2.09 -31.58
N VAL A 13 23.98 -1.10 -32.44
CA VAL A 13 22.89 -1.03 -33.42
C VAL A 13 23.48 -1.44 -34.77
N ILE A 14 23.13 -2.63 -35.25
CA ILE A 14 23.48 -3.06 -36.61
C ILE A 14 22.34 -2.59 -37.53
N PRO A 15 22.59 -1.71 -38.52
CA PRO A 15 21.57 -1.36 -39.51
C PRO A 15 21.47 -2.49 -40.55
N TYR A 16 20.29 -3.08 -40.71
CA TYR A 16 20.00 -3.96 -41.85
C TYR A 16 19.22 -3.16 -42.91
N HIS A 17 19.86 -2.90 -44.05
CA HIS A 17 19.21 -2.33 -45.23
C HIS A 17 18.76 -3.47 -46.14
N ASN A 18 17.46 -3.59 -46.39
CA ASN A 18 16.93 -4.40 -47.49
C ASN A 18 15.83 -3.60 -48.22
N PRO A 19 15.99 -3.24 -49.50
CA PRO A 19 15.10 -2.27 -50.15
C PRO A 19 13.80 -2.84 -50.73
N TRP A 20 13.44 -4.11 -50.50
CA TRP A 20 12.19 -4.68 -51.03
C TRP A 20 11.52 -5.69 -50.07
N LYS A 21 10.76 -5.18 -49.09
CA LYS A 21 9.54 -5.76 -48.41
C LYS A 21 9.30 -5.09 -47.04
N PRO A 22 8.05 -4.98 -46.53
CA PRO A 22 7.77 -4.36 -45.23
C PRO A 22 8.16 -5.30 -44.09
N GLY A 23 9.15 -4.90 -43.28
CA GLY A 23 9.80 -5.74 -42.28
C GLY A 23 9.14 -5.71 -40.89
N TYR A 24 8.82 -6.91 -40.39
CA TYR A 24 8.37 -7.23 -39.03
C TYR A 24 9.57 -7.33 -38.08
N LEU A 25 9.40 -6.91 -36.81
CA LEU A 25 10.37 -7.21 -35.74
C LEU A 25 10.00 -8.55 -35.08
N LYS A 26 10.88 -9.55 -35.21
CA LYS A 26 10.84 -10.81 -34.45
C LYS A 26 12.04 -10.79 -33.51
N ILE A 27 11.81 -10.65 -32.20
CA ILE A 27 12.85 -10.77 -31.17
C ILE A 27 12.87 -12.23 -30.72
N MET A 28 13.94 -12.97 -31.02
CA MET A 28 14.17 -14.30 -30.47
C MET A 28 15.07 -14.20 -29.23
N HIS A 29 14.66 -14.85 -28.14
CA HIS A 29 15.46 -15.04 -26.94
C HIS A 29 16.38 -16.26 -27.11
N TRP A 30 17.61 -16.18 -26.59
CA TRP A 30 18.42 -17.35 -26.28
C TRP A 30 18.91 -17.26 -24.82
N PRO A 31 18.76 -18.32 -24.00
CA PRO A 31 19.24 -18.32 -22.62
C PRO A 31 20.74 -18.62 -22.55
N ALA A 32 21.43 -17.97 -21.61
CA ALA A 32 22.85 -18.21 -21.36
C ALA A 32 23.03 -19.38 -20.38
N SER A 33 23.72 -20.44 -20.80
CA SER A 33 24.46 -21.31 -19.89
C SER A 33 25.70 -21.92 -20.55
N THR A 34 26.84 -21.66 -19.92
CA THR A 34 28.05 -22.49 -19.73
C THR A 34 28.76 -23.13 -20.95
N SER A 35 30.04 -22.79 -21.10
CA SER A 35 31.03 -23.48 -21.92
C SER A 35 31.60 -24.73 -21.23
N SER A 36 31.62 -25.88 -21.91
CA SER A 36 32.80 -26.78 -22.01
C SER A 36 32.59 -27.95 -23.01
N MET A 37 33.47 -28.00 -24.02
CA MET A 37 34.05 -29.11 -24.81
C MET A 37 33.27 -30.41 -25.14
N ILE A 38 32.94 -30.56 -26.43
CA ILE A 38 33.32 -31.63 -27.41
C ILE A 38 33.73 -33.03 -26.86
N SER A 39 32.93 -34.08 -27.09
CA SER A 39 33.11 -35.09 -28.19
C SER A 39 32.21 -36.34 -28.04
N CYS A 40 31.66 -36.77 -29.19
CA CYS A 40 31.33 -38.13 -29.66
C CYS A 40 30.32 -39.05 -28.93
N ALA A 41 29.15 -39.16 -29.58
CA ALA A 41 28.45 -40.37 -30.05
C ALA A 41 28.64 -41.72 -29.32
N GLY A 42 27.50 -42.34 -28.95
CA GLY A 42 27.37 -43.76 -28.66
C GLY A 42 26.01 -44.09 -28.02
N SER A 43 25.05 -44.51 -28.85
CA SER A 43 23.83 -45.24 -28.47
C SER A 43 24.16 -46.53 -27.72
N PHE A 44 23.34 -46.94 -26.74
CA PHE A 44 22.88 -48.33 -26.56
C PHE A 44 21.84 -48.41 -25.42
N ASP A 45 20.78 -49.17 -25.69
CA ASP A 45 19.78 -49.68 -24.76
C ASP A 45 20.41 -50.67 -23.74
N ASP A 46 19.86 -50.80 -22.53
CA ASP A 46 19.23 -52.06 -22.05
C ASP A 46 18.74 -52.01 -20.59
N GLU A 47 17.78 -52.89 -20.32
CA GLU A 47 17.05 -53.15 -19.08
C GLU A 47 17.83 -53.94 -17.99
N SER A 48 17.22 -54.01 -16.80
CA SER A 48 17.28 -55.12 -15.80
C SER A 48 18.46 -55.15 -14.82
N ILE A 49 18.46 -55.76 -13.62
CA ILE A 49 17.53 -56.29 -12.59
C ILE A 49 18.47 -56.72 -11.41
N CYS A 50 17.97 -56.73 -10.16
CA CYS A 50 18.51 -57.44 -8.96
C CYS A 50 19.88 -57.02 -8.38
N SER A 51 20.25 -57.24 -7.11
CA SER A 51 19.64 -57.56 -5.81
C SER A 51 20.82 -57.78 -4.84
N ASP A 52 20.66 -57.40 -3.57
CA ASP A 52 21.38 -57.86 -2.36
C ASP A 52 22.92 -57.85 -2.27
N MET A 53 23.44 -57.25 -1.19
CA MET A 53 24.08 -57.99 -0.08
C MET A 53 24.65 -57.07 1.03
N SER A 54 24.11 -57.26 2.24
CA SER A 54 24.84 -57.50 3.51
C SER A 54 25.78 -56.45 4.13
N ALA A 55 25.38 -55.93 5.30
CA ALA A 55 26.22 -55.40 6.39
C ALA A 55 27.02 -56.55 7.11
N PRO A 56 27.92 -56.37 8.12
CA PRO A 56 27.79 -55.52 9.34
C PRO A 56 29.17 -55.02 9.91
N PRO A 57 29.38 -54.83 11.24
CA PRO A 57 29.04 -53.65 12.05
C PRO A 57 30.26 -53.08 12.83
N HIS A 58 30.16 -51.89 13.42
CA HIS A 58 30.80 -51.62 14.72
C HIS A 58 30.03 -50.56 15.51
N SER A 59 29.59 -50.98 16.68
CA SER A 59 29.03 -50.23 17.80
C SER A 59 30.13 -49.50 18.56
N GLU A 60 29.84 -48.30 19.06
CA GLU A 60 30.05 -48.00 20.48
C GLU A 60 29.14 -46.84 20.92
N SER A 61 28.48 -47.10 22.03
CA SER A 61 27.50 -46.29 22.73
C SER A 61 28.19 -45.33 23.69
N ASP A 62 27.64 -44.13 23.86
CA ASP A 62 27.58 -43.50 25.18
C ASP A 62 26.21 -42.85 25.35
N THR A 63 25.46 -43.40 26.30
CA THR A 63 24.24 -42.87 26.87
C THR A 63 24.59 -41.82 27.91
N ASP A 64 23.92 -40.66 27.89
CA ASP A 64 23.44 -40.08 29.14
C ASP A 64 22.29 -39.07 28.96
N THR A 65 21.22 -39.36 29.70
CA THR A 65 20.18 -38.47 30.24
C THR A 65 19.38 -37.57 29.30
N LEU A 66 18.23 -38.09 28.87
CA LEU A 66 17.02 -37.32 28.58
C LEU A 66 16.53 -36.64 29.86
N THR A 67 16.77 -35.35 30.00
CA THR A 67 15.94 -34.45 30.83
C THR A 67 15.00 -33.68 29.92
N SER A 68 13.72 -33.84 30.22
CA SER A 68 12.60 -33.05 29.70
C SER A 68 12.89 -31.56 29.84
N ILE A 69 12.91 -30.83 28.72
CA ILE A 69 12.73 -29.38 28.73
C ILE A 69 11.33 -29.13 28.16
N ASP A 70 10.34 -29.29 29.03
CA ASP A 70 9.03 -28.66 28.91
C ASP A 70 9.20 -27.18 29.26
N HIS A 71 9.59 -26.35 28.29
CA HIS A 71 9.33 -24.91 28.33
C HIS A 71 9.20 -24.40 26.89
N ALA A 72 7.96 -24.14 26.48
CA ALA A 72 7.68 -23.30 25.32
C ALA A 72 8.14 -21.87 25.65
N GLU A 73 9.40 -21.55 25.36
CA GLU A 73 9.84 -20.16 25.32
C GLU A 73 9.16 -19.48 24.13
N GLN A 74 8.13 -18.68 24.42
CA GLN A 74 7.63 -17.67 23.51
C GLN A 74 8.82 -16.76 23.16
N TYR A 75 9.28 -16.80 21.91
CA TYR A 75 10.32 -15.90 21.43
C TYR A 75 9.77 -14.47 21.43
N HIS A 76 10.03 -13.74 22.52
CA HIS A 76 9.78 -12.31 22.64
C HIS A 76 10.90 -11.56 21.90
N GLY A 77 10.59 -11.00 20.73
CA GLY A 77 11.49 -10.06 20.06
C GLY A 77 11.45 -8.73 20.78
N THR A 78 12.27 -8.52 21.82
CA THR A 78 12.38 -7.21 22.49
C THR A 78 13.28 -6.31 21.65
N LEU A 79 12.75 -5.17 21.22
CA LEU A 79 13.50 -4.14 20.53
C LEU A 79 13.85 -3.03 21.53
N GLU A 80 15.13 -2.80 21.83
CA GLU A 80 15.53 -1.71 22.75
C GLU A 80 15.97 -0.46 21.96
N LEU A 81 15.10 0.55 21.90
CA LEU A 81 15.40 1.88 21.36
C LEU A 81 15.95 2.83 22.42
N ASN A 82 17.17 2.66 22.91
CA ASN A 82 17.71 3.64 23.87
C ASN A 82 17.90 4.99 23.17
N THR A 83 17.31 6.09 23.64
CA THR A 83 17.72 7.47 23.30
C THR A 83 17.38 8.42 24.44
N SER A 84 18.34 9.22 24.91
CA SER A 84 18.11 10.43 25.73
C SER A 84 17.08 10.30 26.87
N GLY A 85 17.04 9.17 27.58
CA GLY A 85 16.08 8.97 28.66
C GLY A 85 14.74 8.36 28.22
N ALA A 86 14.67 7.66 27.09
CA ALA A 86 13.52 6.87 26.66
C ALA A 86 13.93 5.59 25.92
N TYR A 87 13.13 4.52 26.06
CA TYR A 87 13.24 3.28 25.29
C TYR A 87 11.87 2.80 24.83
N ALA A 88 11.80 1.99 23.77
CA ALA A 88 10.51 1.48 23.29
C ALA A 88 10.59 0.01 22.93
N ASP A 89 9.78 -0.81 23.60
CA ASP A 89 9.63 -2.24 23.32
C ASP A 89 8.56 -2.43 22.25
N ALA A 90 8.77 -3.38 21.32
CA ALA A 90 7.82 -3.68 20.26
C ALA A 90 7.57 -5.20 20.18
N VAL A 91 6.33 -5.63 20.35
CA VAL A 91 5.93 -7.04 20.31
C VAL A 91 4.83 -7.23 19.27
N LEU A 92 5.03 -8.18 18.37
CA LEU A 92 4.02 -8.52 17.36
C LEU A 92 2.94 -9.40 17.97
N GLN A 93 1.69 -9.09 17.69
CA GLN A 93 0.52 -9.78 18.23
C GLN A 93 -0.15 -10.67 17.18
N ASP A 94 -0.95 -11.65 17.63
CA ASP A 94 -1.67 -12.59 16.76
C ASP A 94 -2.71 -11.90 15.85
N ASP A 95 -3.16 -10.69 16.19
CA ASP A 95 -4.07 -9.88 15.37
C ASP A 95 -3.34 -8.99 14.35
N GLY A 96 -2.01 -9.10 14.29
CA GLY A 96 -1.18 -8.46 13.29
C GLY A 96 -0.73 -7.05 13.61
N LEU A 97 -1.17 -6.51 14.75
CA LEU A 97 -0.73 -5.21 15.23
C LEU A 97 0.60 -5.35 15.97
N LEU A 98 1.47 -4.35 15.80
CA LEU A 98 2.68 -4.22 16.60
C LEU A 98 2.35 -3.49 17.91
N ASP A 99 2.35 -4.18 19.03
CA ASP A 99 2.23 -3.58 20.37
C ASP A 99 3.55 -2.86 20.68
N ILE A 100 3.52 -1.53 20.74
CA ILE A 100 4.69 -0.70 21.04
C ILE A 100 4.50 -0.04 22.40
N THR A 101 5.38 -0.30 23.35
CA THR A 101 5.38 0.40 24.64
C THR A 101 6.57 1.32 24.70
N VAL A 102 6.31 2.63 24.75
CA VAL A 102 7.37 3.65 24.85
C VAL A 102 7.50 4.09 26.30
N HIS A 103 8.68 3.86 26.87
CA HIS A 103 9.09 4.19 28.22
C HIS A 103 9.99 5.42 28.24
N SER A 104 9.90 6.25 29.28
CA SER A 104 10.92 7.23 29.61
C SER A 104 11.64 6.86 30.92
N THR A 105 12.97 6.93 30.93
CA THR A 105 13.83 6.80 32.11
C THR A 105 14.15 8.14 32.78
N ALA A 106 13.65 9.26 32.26
CA ALA A 106 13.75 10.55 32.93
C ALA A 106 12.72 10.64 34.06
N GLN A 107 13.17 10.62 35.33
CA GLN A 107 12.33 11.03 36.45
C GLN A 107 11.93 12.49 36.24
N VAL A 108 10.64 12.75 35.99
CA VAL A 108 10.10 14.11 36.01
C VAL A 108 10.28 14.66 37.43
N PRO A 109 11.09 15.72 37.66
CA PRO A 109 11.11 16.37 38.97
C PRO A 109 9.73 16.96 39.24
N GLY A 110 9.27 16.80 40.48
CA GLY A 110 7.88 16.97 40.90
C GLY A 110 7.13 18.19 40.36
N SER A 111 5.85 17.93 40.06
CA SER A 111 4.72 18.86 40.13
C SER A 111 5.07 20.36 40.19
N VAL A 112 4.94 21.05 39.05
CA VAL A 112 4.69 22.49 39.07
C VAL A 112 3.23 22.69 39.51
N PRO A 113 2.93 23.55 40.50
CA PRO A 113 1.57 23.72 40.99
C PRO A 113 0.64 24.20 39.88
N SER A 114 -0.52 23.56 39.77
CA SER A 114 -1.64 24.03 38.96
C SER A 114 -2.22 25.29 39.56
N SER A 115 -1.64 26.44 39.23
CA SER A 115 -2.26 27.75 39.47
C SER A 115 -1.70 28.74 38.46
N GLN A 116 -2.59 29.34 37.68
CA GLN A 116 -2.35 30.30 36.58
C GLN A 116 -2.24 29.69 35.16
N LEU A 117 -3.24 28.90 34.76
CA LEU A 117 -3.77 29.04 33.40
C LEU A 117 -5.18 29.62 33.52
N SER A 118 -5.27 30.94 33.37
CA SER A 118 -6.55 31.61 33.18
C SER A 118 -7.18 31.09 31.89
N THR A 119 -8.35 30.48 32.02
CA THR A 119 -9.26 30.16 30.91
C THR A 119 -9.66 31.45 30.18
N PRO A 120 -9.45 31.57 28.87
CA PRO A 120 -10.22 32.53 28.08
C PRO A 120 -11.61 31.93 27.80
N ASP A 121 -12.64 32.68 28.18
CA ASP A 121 -14.05 32.39 27.91
C ASP A 121 -14.30 31.88 26.48
N ALA A 122 -14.93 30.71 26.40
CA ALA A 122 -15.52 30.22 25.17
C ALA A 122 -16.80 31.01 24.89
N SER A 123 -16.70 32.05 24.05
CA SER A 123 -17.86 32.62 23.35
C SER A 123 -18.01 31.95 21.97
N PRO A 124 -19.25 31.73 21.50
CA PRO A 124 -19.53 30.90 20.33
C PRO A 124 -19.34 31.70 19.04
N ASN A 125 -18.10 31.88 18.61
CA ASN A 125 -17.82 32.43 17.28
C ASN A 125 -17.69 31.31 16.25
N THR A 126 -18.81 31.08 15.57
CA THR A 126 -18.92 30.69 14.16
C THR A 126 -17.66 30.07 13.56
N CYS A 127 -17.70 28.75 13.37
CA CYS A 127 -16.78 27.99 12.54
C CYS A 127 -16.85 28.55 11.11
N ALA A 128 -15.98 29.52 10.81
CA ALA A 128 -15.69 29.91 9.45
C ALA A 128 -14.93 28.74 8.83
N CYS A 129 -15.62 28.03 7.94
CA CYS A 129 -15.01 27.13 6.99
C CYS A 129 -13.85 27.88 6.30
N HIS A 130 -12.62 27.63 6.74
CA HIS A 130 -11.44 27.96 5.96
C HIS A 130 -11.38 27.00 4.78
N THR A 131 -12.25 27.26 3.80
CA THR A 131 -11.87 27.16 2.40
C THR A 131 -10.72 28.15 2.24
N ALA A 132 -9.50 27.71 2.55
CA ALA A 132 -8.31 28.40 2.12
C ALA A 132 -8.40 28.44 0.60
N SER A 133 -8.94 29.54 0.09
CA SER A 133 -9.05 29.87 -1.32
C SER A 133 -7.68 29.58 -1.93
N LEU A 134 -7.62 28.52 -2.73
CA LEU A 134 -6.54 28.21 -3.65
C LEU A 134 -6.45 29.35 -4.69
N ARG A 135 -6.05 30.55 -4.28
CA ARG A 135 -5.54 31.59 -5.17
C ARG A 135 -4.08 31.26 -5.48
N ARG A 136 -3.84 30.05 -5.97
CA ARG A 136 -2.65 29.75 -6.77
C ARG A 136 -2.90 30.34 -8.15
N LYS A 137 -1.91 31.05 -8.70
CA LYS A 137 -1.91 31.46 -10.13
C LYS A 137 -2.42 30.28 -10.97
N PRO A 138 -3.25 30.50 -12.01
CA PRO A 138 -3.76 29.41 -12.83
C PRO A 138 -2.58 28.58 -13.30
N VAL A 139 -2.46 27.37 -12.73
CA VAL A 139 -1.41 26.44 -13.09
C VAL A 139 -1.65 26.14 -14.55
N SER A 140 -0.72 26.57 -15.41
CA SER A 140 -0.79 26.26 -16.84
C SER A 140 -1.08 24.77 -17.00
N SER A 141 -2.10 24.40 -17.78
CA SER A 141 -2.52 22.99 -17.92
C SER A 141 -1.30 22.09 -18.18
N PRO A 142 -1.13 20.98 -17.44
CA PRO A 142 0.03 20.12 -17.61
C PRO A 142 0.16 19.63 -19.06
N PRO A 143 1.38 19.33 -19.56
CA PRO A 143 1.50 18.61 -20.83
C PRO A 143 0.77 17.26 -20.73
N ARG A 144 0.36 16.68 -21.85
CA ARG A 144 -0.21 15.33 -21.84
C ARG A 144 0.85 14.35 -21.35
N LEU A 145 0.50 13.53 -20.36
CA LEU A 145 1.42 12.60 -19.67
C LEU A 145 0.96 11.16 -19.86
N ASN A 146 1.91 10.24 -19.96
CA ASN A 146 1.71 8.83 -19.66
C ASN A 146 1.96 8.61 -18.16
N ILE A 147 0.93 8.18 -17.45
CA ILE A 147 0.95 7.99 -15.99
C ILE A 147 0.85 6.51 -15.71
N VAL A 148 1.81 5.94 -14.99
CA VAL A 148 1.70 4.57 -14.46
C VAL A 148 1.27 4.63 -12.99
N MET A 149 0.21 3.90 -12.66
CA MET A 149 -0.29 3.71 -11.30
C MET A 149 0.13 2.33 -10.81
N GLN A 150 1.07 2.25 -9.88
CA GLN A 150 1.54 0.98 -9.30
C GLN A 150 0.75 0.70 -8.02
N VAL A 151 -0.08 -0.35 -8.03
CA VAL A 151 -0.97 -0.68 -6.93
C VAL A 151 -0.83 -2.14 -6.54
N VAL A 152 -0.41 -2.39 -5.31
CA VAL A 152 -0.40 -3.73 -4.69
C VAL A 152 -1.44 -3.74 -3.58
N GLY A 153 -2.32 -4.73 -3.56
CA GLY A 153 -3.34 -4.85 -2.52
C GLY A 153 -4.63 -5.49 -3.00
N SER A 154 -5.70 -5.24 -2.24
CA SER A 154 -7.02 -5.79 -2.49
C SER A 154 -7.85 -4.90 -3.42
N ARG A 155 -9.12 -5.27 -3.65
CA ARG A 155 -10.07 -4.40 -4.36
C ARG A 155 -10.20 -3.02 -3.71
N GLY A 156 -10.10 -2.96 -2.37
CA GLY A 156 -10.14 -1.70 -1.62
C GLY A 156 -9.00 -0.75 -1.95
N ASP A 157 -7.85 -1.29 -2.38
CA ASP A 157 -6.69 -0.52 -2.83
C ASP A 157 -6.81 -0.14 -4.31
N VAL A 158 -7.31 -1.04 -5.16
CA VAL A 158 -7.39 -0.83 -6.61
C VAL A 158 -8.52 0.12 -7.01
N GLN A 159 -9.70 0.00 -6.40
CA GLN A 159 -10.88 0.77 -6.80
C GLN A 159 -10.70 2.29 -6.67
N PRO A 160 -10.08 2.85 -5.61
CA PRO A 160 -9.77 4.27 -5.56
C PRO A 160 -8.89 4.72 -6.73
N PHE A 161 -7.85 3.96 -7.10
CA PHE A 161 -6.95 4.29 -8.20
C PHE A 161 -7.63 4.25 -9.57
N ILE A 162 -8.67 3.42 -9.74
CA ILE A 162 -9.52 3.47 -10.93
C ILE A 162 -10.21 4.85 -11.02
N HIS A 163 -10.81 5.34 -9.93
CA HIS A 163 -11.45 6.66 -9.91
C HIS A 163 -10.43 7.79 -10.19
N LEU A 164 -9.24 7.72 -9.60
CA LEU A 164 -8.16 8.68 -9.89
C LEU A 164 -7.75 8.60 -11.37
N GLY A 165 -7.64 7.40 -11.92
CA GLY A 165 -7.26 7.16 -13.31
C GLY A 165 -8.27 7.71 -14.28
N GLN A 166 -9.56 7.51 -14.03
CA GLN A 166 -10.64 8.07 -14.83
C GLN A 166 -10.64 9.60 -14.79
N GLU A 167 -10.43 10.21 -13.62
CA GLU A 167 -10.34 11.67 -13.50
C GLU A 167 -9.12 12.23 -14.24
N LEU A 168 -7.95 11.59 -14.15
CA LEU A 168 -6.78 11.97 -14.92
C LEU A 168 -6.96 11.74 -16.43
N HIS A 169 -7.70 10.71 -16.83
CA HIS A 169 -8.05 10.45 -18.22
C HIS A 169 -8.94 11.55 -18.79
N LYS A 170 -9.97 12.00 -18.04
CA LYS A 170 -10.80 13.17 -18.40
C LYS A 170 -9.97 14.43 -18.59
N ARG A 171 -8.87 14.58 -17.85
CA ARG A 171 -7.91 15.69 -17.98
C ARG A 171 -6.89 15.52 -19.13
N GLY A 172 -7.03 14.49 -19.95
CA GLY A 172 -6.25 14.28 -21.17
C GLY A 172 -4.95 13.49 -21.00
N HIS A 173 -4.76 12.83 -19.85
CA HIS A 173 -3.62 11.93 -19.63
C HIS A 173 -3.92 10.51 -20.13
N ARG A 174 -2.86 9.78 -20.49
CA ARG A 174 -2.94 8.33 -20.70
C ARG A 174 -2.56 7.65 -19.39
N VAL A 175 -3.48 6.88 -18.80
CA VAL A 175 -3.26 6.23 -17.52
C VAL A 175 -3.18 4.73 -17.72
N ARG A 176 -2.15 4.12 -17.14
CA ARG A 176 -1.98 2.68 -17.02
C ARG A 176 -2.02 2.30 -15.55
N LEU A 177 -2.91 1.38 -15.18
CA LEU A 177 -2.96 0.79 -13.85
C LEU A 177 -2.23 -0.56 -13.86
N ALA A 178 -1.18 -0.63 -13.06
CA ALA A 178 -0.32 -1.78 -12.88
C ALA A 178 -0.62 -2.45 -11.54
N THR A 179 -1.27 -3.62 -11.58
CA THR A 179 -1.70 -4.38 -10.40
C THR A 179 -1.79 -5.88 -10.70
N HIS A 180 -2.37 -6.67 -9.80
CA HIS A 180 -2.53 -8.12 -9.96
C HIS A 180 -3.42 -8.48 -11.16
N ALA A 181 -3.14 -9.63 -11.78
CA ALA A 181 -3.83 -10.11 -12.98
C ALA A 181 -5.35 -10.28 -12.80
N CYS A 182 -5.80 -10.63 -11.60
CA CYS A 182 -7.23 -10.79 -11.28
C CYS A 182 -8.06 -9.51 -11.47
N PHE A 183 -7.43 -8.32 -11.47
CA PHE A 183 -8.12 -7.05 -11.66
C PHE A 183 -8.13 -6.56 -13.12
N GLU A 184 -7.59 -7.32 -14.07
CA GLU A 184 -7.49 -6.89 -15.47
C GLU A 184 -8.84 -6.42 -16.04
N THR A 185 -9.86 -7.26 -15.96
CA THR A 185 -11.20 -6.94 -16.46
C THR A 185 -11.76 -5.71 -15.75
N PHE A 186 -11.61 -5.64 -14.43
CA PHE A 186 -12.10 -4.52 -13.64
C PHE A 186 -11.47 -3.19 -14.06
N VAL A 187 -10.16 -3.16 -14.34
CA VAL A 187 -9.46 -1.97 -14.82
C VAL A 187 -9.90 -1.58 -16.23
N ARG A 188 -9.96 -2.56 -17.14
CA ARG A 188 -10.28 -2.32 -18.57
C ARG A 188 -11.73 -1.87 -18.77
N ASP A 189 -12.67 -2.43 -18.02
CA ASP A 189 -14.09 -2.04 -18.05
C ASP A 189 -14.29 -0.56 -17.65
N HIS A 190 -13.35 0.00 -16.89
CA HIS A 190 -13.33 1.42 -16.51
C HIS A 190 -12.55 2.31 -17.48
N GLY A 191 -12.09 1.77 -18.61
CA GLY A 191 -11.46 2.51 -19.71
C GLY A 191 -9.98 2.85 -19.50
N LEU A 192 -9.27 2.13 -18.64
CA LEU A 192 -7.85 2.36 -18.34
C LEU A 192 -6.96 1.29 -18.98
N ASP A 193 -5.71 1.65 -19.31
CA ASP A 193 -4.72 0.66 -19.75
C ASP A 193 -4.34 -0.24 -18.55
N PHE A 194 -4.23 -1.55 -18.76
CA PHE A 194 -3.83 -2.50 -17.72
C PHE A 194 -2.38 -3.01 -17.90
N PHE A 195 -1.71 -3.34 -16.79
CA PHE A 195 -0.45 -4.09 -16.79
C PHE A 195 -0.39 -5.02 -15.58
N SER A 196 -0.11 -6.31 -15.80
CA SER A 196 0.07 -7.25 -14.68
C SER A 196 1.45 -7.08 -14.06
N ILE A 197 1.52 -6.82 -12.75
CA ILE A 197 2.78 -6.81 -12.00
C ILE A 197 3.21 -8.21 -11.55
N GLY A 198 2.40 -9.24 -11.85
CA GLY A 198 2.56 -10.58 -11.30
C GLY A 198 2.19 -10.66 -9.82
N GLY A 199 2.64 -11.73 -9.17
CA GLY A 199 2.16 -12.10 -7.83
C GLY A 199 0.69 -12.56 -7.84
N ASP A 200 0.32 -13.34 -6.84
CA ASP A 200 -1.05 -13.78 -6.64
C ASP A 200 -1.64 -13.01 -5.46
N GLN A 201 -2.71 -12.25 -5.72
CA GLN A 201 -3.41 -11.49 -4.69
C GLN A 201 -3.97 -12.41 -3.60
N ASN A 202 -4.47 -13.58 -3.98
CA ASN A 202 -5.08 -14.53 -3.04
C ASN A 202 -4.02 -15.13 -2.14
N ASP A 203 -2.84 -15.44 -2.67
CA ASP A 203 -1.71 -15.90 -1.86
C ASP A 203 -1.26 -14.80 -0.87
N LEU A 204 -1.18 -13.55 -1.32
CA LEU A 204 -0.79 -12.42 -0.48
C LEU A 204 -1.82 -12.19 0.64
N MET A 205 -3.12 -12.16 0.31
CA MET A 205 -4.20 -12.01 1.28
C MET A 205 -4.28 -13.21 2.23
N SER A 206 -4.15 -14.43 1.73
CA SER A 206 -4.15 -15.65 2.56
C SER A 206 -2.97 -15.66 3.51
N TYR A 207 -1.79 -15.21 3.04
CA TYR A 207 -0.63 -15.07 3.89
C TYR A 207 -0.82 -14.02 4.98
N MET A 208 -1.35 -12.83 4.65
CA MET A 208 -1.66 -11.80 5.64
C MET A 208 -2.74 -12.23 6.64
N VAL A 209 -3.67 -13.10 6.25
CA VAL A 209 -4.67 -13.66 7.17
C VAL A 209 -4.06 -14.73 8.08
N ARG A 210 -3.22 -15.63 7.53
CA ARG A 210 -2.56 -16.70 8.30
C ARG A 210 -1.43 -16.19 9.17
N ASN A 211 -0.83 -15.09 8.75
CA ASN A 211 0.20 -14.35 9.45
C ASN A 211 -0.25 -12.89 9.50
N PRO A 212 -1.24 -12.57 10.37
CA PRO A 212 -1.64 -11.18 10.61
C PRO A 212 -0.43 -10.33 10.95
N GLY A 213 0.54 -10.95 11.61
CA GLY A 213 1.83 -10.40 11.94
C GLY A 213 2.64 -9.89 10.74
N LEU A 214 3.10 -8.64 10.83
CA LEU A 214 4.06 -8.02 9.91
C LEU A 214 5.44 -8.71 9.86
N LEU A 215 5.78 -9.50 10.89
CA LEU A 215 6.94 -10.39 10.91
C LEU A 215 6.48 -11.84 10.73
N PRO A 216 7.20 -12.65 9.94
CA PRO A 216 6.86 -14.05 9.75
C PRO A 216 6.96 -14.85 11.05
N SER A 217 5.96 -15.69 11.32
CA SER A 217 5.99 -16.66 12.42
C SER A 217 7.07 -17.74 12.19
N ILE A 218 7.50 -18.42 13.26
CA ILE A 218 8.45 -19.54 13.17
C ILE A 218 7.87 -20.66 12.31
N GLU A 219 6.56 -20.89 12.40
CA GLU A 219 5.80 -21.83 11.58
C GLU A 219 5.84 -21.45 10.10
N ALA A 220 5.64 -20.17 9.76
CA ALA A 220 5.74 -19.68 8.39
C ALA A 220 7.17 -19.77 7.82
N ILE A 221 8.20 -19.62 8.67
CA ILE A 221 9.60 -19.85 8.27
C ILE A 221 9.80 -21.34 7.95
N LYS A 222 9.36 -22.25 8.82
CA LYS A 222 9.49 -23.71 8.65
C LYS A 222 8.72 -24.24 7.44
N GLN A 223 7.57 -23.65 7.11
CA GLN A 223 6.75 -24.04 5.95
C GLN A 223 7.27 -23.48 4.60
N GLY A 224 8.34 -22.69 4.60
CA GLY A 224 8.92 -22.10 3.38
C GLY A 224 8.15 -20.88 2.84
N ASP A 225 7.12 -20.42 3.55
CA ASP A 225 6.28 -19.29 3.13
C ASP A 225 7.10 -18.01 2.97
N VAL A 226 8.14 -17.80 3.78
CA VAL A 226 9.02 -16.62 3.66
C VAL A 226 9.77 -16.57 2.33
N SER A 227 10.25 -17.72 1.83
CA SER A 227 10.94 -17.79 0.54
C SER A 227 9.98 -17.55 -0.63
N ARG A 228 8.77 -18.12 -0.53
CA ARG A 228 7.67 -17.88 -1.49
C ARG A 228 7.28 -16.40 -1.52
N GLN A 229 7.07 -15.78 -0.35
CA GLN A 229 6.73 -14.36 -0.22
C GLN A 229 7.85 -13.45 -0.78
N ARG A 230 9.12 -13.75 -0.50
CA ARG A 230 10.26 -13.02 -1.10
C ARG A 230 10.28 -13.12 -2.62
N THR A 231 9.94 -14.28 -3.17
CA THR A 231 9.86 -14.51 -4.63
C THR A 231 8.69 -13.75 -5.25
N GLN A 232 7.52 -13.77 -4.60
CA GLN A 232 6.35 -12.99 -5.01
C GLN A 232 6.64 -11.49 -4.97
N LEU A 233 7.22 -10.98 -3.88
CA LEU A 233 7.62 -9.58 -3.76
C LEU A 233 8.62 -9.20 -4.85
N HIS A 234 9.65 -10.00 -5.10
CA HIS A 234 10.59 -9.75 -6.19
C HIS A 234 9.90 -9.71 -7.58
N THR A 235 8.92 -10.59 -7.79
CA THR A 235 8.11 -10.61 -9.02
C THR A 235 7.33 -9.31 -9.17
N MET A 236 6.62 -8.89 -8.12
CA MET A 236 5.86 -7.63 -8.11
C MET A 236 6.77 -6.41 -8.33
N LEU A 237 7.92 -6.36 -7.66
CA LEU A 237 8.91 -5.29 -7.85
C LEU A 237 9.40 -5.20 -9.30
N SER A 238 9.66 -6.35 -9.92
CA SER A 238 10.08 -6.43 -11.32
C SER A 238 8.94 -6.02 -12.27
N GLY A 239 7.72 -6.48 -12.00
CA GLY A 239 6.52 -6.10 -12.74
C GLY A 239 6.23 -4.60 -12.67
N CYS A 240 6.37 -3.97 -11.50
CA CYS A 240 6.26 -2.53 -11.33
C CYS A 240 7.29 -1.77 -12.19
N TRP A 241 8.53 -2.25 -12.23
CA TRP A 241 9.57 -1.68 -13.10
C TRP A 241 9.19 -1.81 -14.58
N GLN A 242 8.80 -3.00 -15.02
CA GLN A 242 8.38 -3.26 -16.40
C GLN A 242 7.17 -2.42 -16.82
N ALA A 243 6.20 -2.24 -15.92
CA ALA A 243 4.99 -1.45 -16.19
C ALA A 243 5.29 -0.02 -16.64
N CYS A 244 6.46 0.52 -16.28
CA CYS A 244 6.89 1.86 -16.66
C CYS A 244 7.20 2.01 -18.15
N PHE A 245 7.49 0.94 -18.90
CA PHE A 245 7.90 1.05 -20.31
C PHE A 245 7.49 -0.12 -21.22
N GLU A 246 7.16 -1.28 -20.66
CA GLU A 246 6.85 -2.47 -21.45
C GLU A 246 5.46 -2.37 -22.08
N SER A 247 5.33 -2.87 -23.31
CA SER A 247 4.08 -2.83 -24.08
C SER A 247 3.52 -4.24 -24.17
N GLN A 248 2.39 -4.49 -23.49
CA GLN A 248 1.77 -5.83 -23.38
C GLN A 248 1.05 -6.27 -24.68
N GLU A 249 0.61 -5.34 -25.52
CA GLU A 249 -0.14 -5.62 -26.75
C GLU A 249 0.48 -4.95 -27.98
N ARG A 250 0.05 -5.35 -29.18
CA ARG A 250 0.34 -4.68 -30.47
C ARG A 250 -0.34 -3.30 -30.50
N GLY A 251 0.10 -2.38 -29.66
CA GLY A 251 -0.48 -1.06 -29.46
C GLY A 251 0.59 0.04 -29.39
N ARG A 252 0.14 1.25 -29.09
CA ARG A 252 1.03 2.41 -28.94
C ARG A 252 1.99 2.19 -27.76
N PRO A 253 3.32 2.30 -27.96
CA PRO A 253 4.30 2.16 -26.89
C PRO A 253 3.97 3.03 -25.69
N PHE A 254 4.22 2.51 -24.50
CA PHE A 254 4.02 3.23 -23.25
C PHE A 254 5.38 3.51 -22.62
N VAL A 255 5.63 4.75 -22.21
CA VAL A 255 6.80 5.13 -21.39
C VAL A 255 6.30 6.14 -20.38
N ALA A 256 6.45 5.85 -19.10
CA ALA A 256 5.96 6.69 -18.02
C ALA A 256 6.68 8.04 -17.98
N ASP A 257 5.90 9.11 -17.88
CA ASP A 257 6.37 10.47 -17.58
C ASP A 257 6.32 10.76 -16.06
N THR A 258 5.57 9.96 -15.31
CA THR A 258 5.38 10.05 -13.85
C THR A 258 4.77 8.76 -13.29
N ILE A 259 5.01 8.51 -12.00
CA ILE A 259 4.51 7.36 -11.26
C ILE A 259 3.55 7.84 -10.17
N ILE A 260 2.40 7.20 -10.05
CA ILE A 260 1.53 7.27 -8.88
C ILE A 260 1.56 5.88 -8.24
N ALA A 261 1.64 5.75 -6.91
CA ALA A 261 1.69 4.44 -6.28
C ALA A 261 1.08 4.42 -4.89
N ASN A 262 0.66 3.25 -4.42
CA ASN A 262 0.44 3.03 -2.98
C ASN A 262 1.73 2.51 -2.31
N PRO A 263 1.92 2.74 -0.99
CA PRO A 263 3.12 2.28 -0.29
C PRO A 263 3.42 0.77 -0.41
N PRO A 264 2.43 -0.14 -0.34
CA PRO A 264 2.67 -1.58 -0.50
C PRO A 264 3.32 -2.01 -1.82
N ALA A 265 3.39 -1.14 -2.83
CA ALA A 265 4.09 -1.47 -4.07
C ALA A 265 5.62 -1.57 -3.92
N PHE A 266 6.21 -0.83 -2.96
CA PHE A 266 7.64 -0.75 -2.62
C PHE A 266 8.64 -0.37 -3.75
N ALA A 267 8.33 -0.63 -5.02
CA ALA A 267 9.18 -0.37 -6.18
C ALA A 267 9.21 1.10 -6.59
N HIS A 268 8.17 1.85 -6.23
CA HIS A 268 7.83 3.16 -6.81
C HIS A 268 8.99 4.17 -6.77
N VAL A 269 9.61 4.37 -5.61
CA VAL A 269 10.68 5.37 -5.41
C VAL A 269 11.96 4.96 -6.13
N HIS A 270 12.24 3.66 -6.20
CA HIS A 270 13.42 3.15 -6.91
C HIS A 270 13.25 3.22 -8.43
N CYS A 271 12.04 2.95 -8.93
CA CYS A 271 11.71 3.16 -10.34
C CYS A 271 11.81 4.66 -10.71
N ALA A 272 11.27 5.53 -9.86
CA ALA A 272 11.35 6.98 -10.03
C ALA A 272 12.80 7.49 -10.01
N GLU A 273 13.62 7.01 -9.07
CA GLU A 273 15.07 7.28 -9.00
C GLU A 273 15.78 6.85 -10.29
N LYS A 274 15.53 5.64 -10.80
CA LYS A 274 16.18 5.18 -12.03
C LYS A 274 15.74 5.99 -13.25
N LEU A 275 14.47 6.31 -13.38
CA LEU A 275 13.92 7.01 -14.55
C LEU A 275 14.13 8.53 -14.49
N GLY A 276 14.32 9.09 -13.29
CA GLY A 276 14.37 10.52 -13.07
C GLY A 276 13.03 11.22 -13.36
N ILE A 277 11.92 10.60 -12.96
CA ILE A 277 10.55 11.12 -13.20
C ILE A 277 9.80 11.34 -11.88
N PRO A 278 8.81 12.25 -11.82
CA PRO A 278 8.07 12.52 -10.59
C PRO A 278 7.30 11.30 -10.06
N LEU A 279 7.31 11.15 -8.74
CA LEU A 279 6.54 10.19 -7.95
C LEU A 279 5.51 10.92 -7.09
N HIS A 280 4.30 10.38 -7.01
CA HIS A 280 3.27 10.79 -6.06
C HIS A 280 2.71 9.54 -5.37
N VAL A 281 2.67 9.52 -4.05
CA VAL A 281 2.15 8.39 -3.26
C VAL A 281 0.70 8.67 -2.87
N VAL A 282 -0.17 7.66 -2.99
CA VAL A 282 -1.58 7.79 -2.62
C VAL A 282 -1.98 6.65 -1.70
N PHE A 283 -2.71 6.94 -0.63
CA PHE A 283 -3.17 5.90 0.27
C PHE A 283 -4.48 6.20 1.00
N THR A 284 -5.09 5.15 1.56
CA THR A 284 -6.37 5.22 2.27
C THR A 284 -6.24 5.08 3.77
N MET A 285 -5.03 4.87 4.31
CA MET A 285 -4.74 4.87 5.74
C MET A 285 -3.49 5.69 6.02
N PRO A 286 -3.32 6.25 7.24
CA PRO A 286 -2.14 7.03 7.55
C PRO A 286 -0.83 6.25 7.41
N TRP A 287 0.16 6.88 6.77
CA TRP A 287 1.49 6.31 6.52
C TRP A 287 2.64 7.27 6.84
N THR A 288 2.33 8.56 7.00
CA THR A 288 3.30 9.62 7.31
C THR A 288 3.35 9.83 8.82
N PRO A 289 4.55 9.90 9.43
CA PRO A 289 4.72 10.29 10.81
C PRO A 289 3.90 11.52 11.22
N THR A 290 3.23 11.44 12.37
CA THR A 290 2.56 12.58 13.03
C THR A 290 2.47 12.37 14.53
N LYS A 291 2.36 13.47 15.27
CA LYS A 291 2.05 13.49 16.71
C LYS A 291 0.56 13.25 16.99
N SER A 292 -0.32 13.31 15.98
CA SER A 292 -1.77 13.33 16.18
C SER A 292 -2.38 11.96 16.49
N PHE A 293 -1.83 10.88 15.93
CA PHE A 293 -2.29 9.51 16.13
C PHE A 293 -1.18 8.52 15.77
N ALA A 294 -1.19 7.34 16.37
CA ALA A 294 -0.23 6.28 16.10
C ALA A 294 -0.40 5.69 14.69
N HIS A 295 0.62 4.98 14.23
CA HIS A 295 0.58 4.24 12.97
C HIS A 295 -0.55 3.19 13.04
N PRO A 296 -1.46 3.10 12.04
CA PRO A 296 -2.65 2.23 12.07
C PRO A 296 -2.37 0.73 12.31
N LEU A 297 -1.18 0.27 11.91
CA LEU A 297 -0.73 -1.12 12.13
C LEU A 297 -0.08 -1.37 13.50
N THR A 298 -0.21 -0.44 14.44
CA THR A 298 0.43 -0.52 15.75
C THR A 298 -0.57 -0.24 16.87
N ARG A 299 -0.35 -0.89 18.02
CA ARG A 299 -1.01 -0.56 19.29
C ARG A 299 0.01 0.10 20.20
N THR A 300 0.04 1.42 20.16
CA THR A 300 1.03 2.18 20.93
C THR A 300 0.52 2.51 22.33
N ARG A 301 1.31 2.18 23.35
CA ARG A 301 1.14 2.60 24.74
C ARG A 301 2.30 3.53 25.12
N ALA A 302 1.98 4.59 25.85
CA ALA A 302 2.96 5.55 26.35
C ALA A 302 3.04 5.48 27.87
N SER A 303 4.24 5.34 28.41
CA SER A 303 4.51 5.38 29.85
C SER A 303 5.63 6.37 30.13
N GLY A 304 5.31 7.49 30.78
CA GLY A 304 6.30 8.54 31.10
C GLY A 304 6.74 9.40 29.90
N ILE A 305 6.11 9.26 28.73
CA ILE A 305 6.34 10.09 27.54
C ILE A 305 5.02 10.68 27.04
N GLY A 306 5.08 11.85 26.39
CA GLY A 306 3.89 12.46 25.78
C GLY A 306 3.34 11.62 24.61
N ALA A 307 2.01 11.50 24.51
CA ALA A 307 1.34 10.71 23.48
C ALA A 307 1.80 11.03 22.05
N GLY A 308 2.10 12.30 21.75
CA GLY A 308 2.59 12.70 20.44
C GLY A 308 3.98 12.15 20.08
N ALA A 309 4.88 12.01 21.05
CA ALA A 309 6.17 11.37 20.82
C ALA A 309 6.02 9.86 20.63
N ALA A 310 5.15 9.21 21.41
CA ALA A 310 4.84 7.80 21.22
C ALA A 310 4.23 7.52 19.83
N ASN A 311 3.33 8.41 19.36
CA ASN A 311 2.77 8.34 18.02
C ASN A 311 3.88 8.40 16.95
N LEU A 312 4.82 9.37 17.03
CA LEU A 312 5.94 9.44 16.10
C LEU A 312 6.82 8.18 16.12
N THR A 313 7.12 7.65 17.30
CA THR A 313 7.90 6.42 17.47
C THR A 313 7.23 5.23 16.76
N SER A 314 5.89 5.15 16.80
CA SER A 314 5.17 4.07 16.13
C SER A 314 5.42 4.02 14.62
N TYR A 315 5.49 5.18 13.94
CA TYR A 315 5.81 5.23 12.50
C TYR A 315 7.25 4.82 12.24
N HIS A 316 8.20 5.30 13.05
CA HIS A 316 9.60 4.96 12.86
C HIS A 316 9.85 3.45 13.01
N MET A 317 9.21 2.81 14.00
CA MET A 317 9.28 1.36 14.17
C MET A 317 8.69 0.61 12.99
N MET A 318 7.56 1.09 12.50
CA MET A 318 6.91 0.45 11.37
C MET A 318 7.76 0.58 10.09
N ASP A 319 8.34 1.74 9.84
CA ASP A 319 9.27 1.96 8.74
C ASP A 319 10.51 1.05 8.82
N LEU A 320 11.08 0.84 10.00
CA LEU A 320 12.21 -0.09 10.18
C LEU A 320 11.82 -1.54 9.89
N VAL A 321 10.68 -2.00 10.40
CA VAL A 321 10.18 -3.36 10.16
C VAL A 321 9.96 -3.59 8.67
N LEU A 322 9.32 -2.64 7.98
CA LEU A 322 9.08 -2.72 6.53
C LEU A 322 10.39 -2.65 5.72
N ALA A 323 11.30 -1.77 6.09
CA ALA A 323 12.61 -1.65 5.44
C ALA A 323 13.44 -2.94 5.60
N GLN A 324 13.42 -3.55 6.79
CA GLN A 324 14.11 -4.82 7.05
C GLN A 324 13.48 -5.97 6.25
N GLY A 325 12.15 -6.10 6.29
CA GLY A 325 11.42 -7.17 5.60
C GLY A 325 11.59 -7.14 4.07
N THR A 326 11.72 -5.94 3.50
CA THR A 326 11.85 -5.74 2.05
C THR A 326 13.30 -5.57 1.57
N ARG A 327 14.29 -5.51 2.48
CA ARG A 327 15.70 -5.22 2.17
C ARG A 327 16.27 -6.05 1.03
N SER A 328 16.14 -7.38 1.12
CA SER A 328 16.74 -8.30 0.13
C SER A 328 16.12 -8.15 -1.27
N PRO A 329 14.79 -8.27 -1.46
CA PRO A 329 14.18 -8.11 -2.78
C PRO A 329 14.36 -6.70 -3.35
N VAL A 330 14.29 -5.65 -2.53
CA VAL A 330 14.56 -4.26 -2.96
C VAL A 330 16.00 -4.09 -3.43
N ASN A 331 16.99 -4.54 -2.65
CA ASN A 331 18.39 -4.40 -3.04
C ASN A 331 18.76 -5.30 -4.23
N LYS A 332 18.07 -6.43 -4.41
CA LYS A 332 18.18 -7.25 -5.62
C LYS A 332 17.67 -6.47 -6.84
N LEU A 333 16.50 -5.84 -6.77
CA LEU A 333 15.98 -4.97 -7.83
C LEU A 333 16.97 -3.82 -8.13
N ARG A 334 17.42 -3.09 -7.09
CA ARG A 334 18.34 -1.95 -7.22
C ARG A 334 19.63 -2.35 -7.95
N ARG A 335 20.30 -3.42 -7.50
CA ARG A 335 21.60 -3.82 -8.06
C ARG A 335 21.50 -4.54 -9.39
N ARG A 336 20.56 -5.47 -9.54
CA ARG A 336 20.52 -6.39 -10.69
C ARG A 336 19.72 -5.85 -11.88
N THR A 337 18.73 -5.00 -11.61
CA THR A 337 17.80 -4.50 -12.63
C THR A 337 17.97 -3.02 -12.87
N LEU A 338 18.04 -2.22 -11.81
CA LEU A 338 18.08 -0.76 -11.91
C LEU A 338 19.50 -0.20 -11.99
N ASP A 339 20.54 -0.99 -11.73
CA ASP A 339 21.93 -0.49 -11.64
C ASP A 339 22.02 0.75 -10.72
N LEU A 340 21.44 0.61 -9.53
CA LEU A 340 21.46 1.59 -8.45
C LEU A 340 22.24 1.01 -7.26
N GLU A 341 22.83 1.90 -6.48
CA GLU A 341 23.52 1.53 -5.26
C GLU A 341 22.53 0.90 -4.26
N PRO A 342 22.88 -0.19 -3.56
CA PRO A 342 22.07 -0.72 -2.46
C PRO A 342 21.71 0.36 -1.44
N ILE A 343 20.54 0.24 -0.83
CA ILE A 343 20.10 1.10 0.27
C ILE A 343 20.16 0.32 1.59
N ASP A 344 20.65 1.00 2.64
CA ASP A 344 20.63 0.46 3.99
C ASP A 344 19.26 0.63 4.66
N VAL A 345 18.95 -0.22 5.66
CA VAL A 345 17.67 -0.20 6.39
C VAL A 345 17.42 1.16 7.04
N THR A 346 18.47 1.77 7.63
CA THR A 346 18.38 3.11 8.23
C THR A 346 17.97 4.19 7.24
N TYR A 347 18.44 4.08 5.99
CA TYR A 347 18.14 5.03 4.94
C TYR A 347 16.83 4.73 4.23
N ALA A 348 16.40 3.47 4.23
CA ALA A 348 15.12 3.04 3.68
C ALA A 348 13.94 3.37 4.60
N ALA A 349 14.14 3.29 5.92
CA ALA A 349 13.17 3.80 6.89
C ALA A 349 13.03 5.32 6.77
N GLY A 350 11.80 5.83 6.73
CA GLY A 350 11.53 7.25 6.52
C GLY A 350 11.94 7.79 5.14
N LEU A 351 12.21 6.93 4.15
CA LEU A 351 12.71 7.35 2.84
C LEU A 351 11.76 8.32 2.12
N LEU A 352 10.46 8.07 2.18
CA LEU A 352 9.45 8.93 1.55
C LEU A 352 9.37 10.30 2.22
N ASP A 353 9.44 10.35 3.55
CA ASP A 353 9.43 11.56 4.35
C ASP A 353 10.70 12.40 4.11
N ARG A 354 11.88 11.78 4.17
CA ARG A 354 13.16 12.45 3.92
C ARG A 354 13.28 13.03 2.52
N LEU A 355 12.66 12.39 1.53
CA LEU A 355 12.64 12.85 0.15
C LEU A 355 11.48 13.83 -0.14
N GLU A 356 10.66 14.15 0.88
CA GLU A 356 9.44 14.95 0.76
C GLU A 356 8.58 14.52 -0.44
N VAL A 357 8.45 13.21 -0.65
CA VAL A 357 7.65 12.68 -1.75
C VAL A 357 6.21 13.14 -1.55
N PRO A 358 5.55 13.76 -2.57
CA PRO A 358 4.17 14.17 -2.44
C PRO A 358 3.26 12.98 -2.08
N ILE A 359 2.45 13.13 -1.02
CA ILE A 359 1.52 12.11 -0.55
C ILE A 359 0.10 12.68 -0.53
N THR A 360 -0.86 11.95 -1.12
CA THR A 360 -2.29 12.25 -0.98
C THR A 360 -3.02 11.13 -0.25
N TYR A 361 -3.83 11.51 0.73
CA TYR A 361 -4.68 10.62 1.48
C TYR A 361 -6.14 10.73 1.03
N LEU A 362 -6.77 9.57 0.78
CA LEU A 362 -8.13 9.45 0.25
C LEU A 362 -9.16 9.14 1.35
N TRP A 363 -9.16 9.92 2.42
CA TRP A 363 -10.20 9.86 3.46
C TRP A 363 -10.87 11.23 3.65
N PRO A 364 -12.11 11.27 4.17
CA PRO A 364 -12.82 12.52 4.44
C PRO A 364 -12.10 13.35 5.53
N PRO A 365 -11.72 14.61 5.26
CA PRO A 365 -11.09 15.49 6.25
C PRO A 365 -11.99 15.80 7.44
N CYS A 366 -13.32 15.64 7.29
CA CYS A 366 -14.26 15.78 8.41
C CYS A 366 -14.19 14.63 9.43
N LEU A 367 -13.60 13.48 9.04
CA LEU A 367 -13.35 12.35 9.94
C LEU A 367 -11.95 12.46 10.56
N VAL A 368 -10.94 12.65 9.71
CA VAL A 368 -9.55 12.79 10.12
C VAL A 368 -8.97 14.03 9.43
N PRO A 369 -8.90 15.18 10.13
CA PRO A 369 -8.35 16.39 9.54
C PRO A 369 -6.85 16.21 9.29
N LYS A 370 -6.29 17.01 8.36
CA LYS A 370 -4.85 17.07 8.13
C LYS A 370 -4.16 17.47 9.45
N PRO A 371 -3.26 16.64 10.01
CA PRO A 371 -2.41 17.02 11.14
C PRO A 371 -1.64 18.32 10.90
N ALA A 372 -1.50 19.13 11.95
CA ALA A 372 -0.83 20.42 11.87
C ALA A 372 0.69 20.31 11.66
N ASP A 373 1.28 19.14 11.95
CA ASP A 373 2.70 18.84 11.76
C ASP A 373 3.02 18.25 10.38
N TRP A 374 2.04 18.14 9.47
CA TRP A 374 2.27 17.73 8.08
C TRP A 374 2.54 18.92 7.15
N GLY A 375 3.62 18.81 6.36
CA GLY A 375 4.02 19.80 5.36
C GLY A 375 3.08 19.90 4.15
N ASP A 376 3.35 20.86 3.26
CA ASP A 376 2.52 21.15 2.09
C ASP A 376 2.55 20.06 1.01
N HIS A 377 3.56 19.18 1.04
CA HIS A 377 3.66 18.02 0.16
C HIS A 377 2.64 16.92 0.51
N ILE A 378 1.93 17.05 1.64
CA ILE A 378 0.91 16.08 2.09
C ILE A 378 -0.48 16.69 1.98
N THR A 379 -1.38 15.98 1.31
CA THR A 379 -2.76 16.40 1.06
C THR A 379 -3.75 15.38 1.61
N VAL A 380 -4.83 15.83 2.26
CA VAL A 380 -6.01 15.00 2.55
C VAL A 380 -7.08 15.41 1.55
N ALA A 381 -7.34 14.58 0.54
CA ALA A 381 -8.17 14.93 -0.61
C ALA A 381 -9.66 14.66 -0.41
N GLY A 382 -10.04 13.85 0.58
CA GLY A 382 -11.40 13.32 0.70
C GLY A 382 -11.54 11.92 0.12
N ALA A 383 -12.65 11.25 0.44
CA ALA A 383 -12.99 9.98 -0.19
C ALA A 383 -13.39 10.20 -1.66
N CYS A 384 -13.01 9.27 -2.54
CA CYS A 384 -13.45 9.31 -3.94
C CYS A 384 -14.98 9.19 -4.00
N THR A 385 -15.61 10.03 -4.83
CA THR A 385 -17.01 9.82 -5.21
C THR A 385 -17.03 8.68 -6.22
N PRO A 386 -17.74 7.58 -5.95
CA PRO A 386 -17.76 6.50 -6.90
C PRO A 386 -18.56 6.91 -8.13
N ALA A 387 -18.13 6.43 -9.30
CA ALA A 387 -18.89 6.63 -10.53
C ALA A 387 -20.21 5.85 -10.46
N PRO A 388 -21.30 6.34 -11.08
CA PRO A 388 -22.52 5.55 -11.24
C PRO A 388 -22.18 4.22 -11.91
N ALA A 389 -22.68 3.10 -11.37
CA ALA A 389 -22.43 1.79 -11.94
C ALA A 389 -22.86 1.76 -13.42
N ILE A 390 -21.92 1.49 -14.32
CA ILE A 390 -22.12 1.59 -15.78
C ILE A 390 -23.20 0.60 -16.27
N ARG A 391 -23.30 -0.56 -15.60
CA ARG A 391 -24.32 -1.60 -15.78
C ARG A 391 -24.35 -2.45 -14.51
N PHE A 392 -25.43 -2.39 -13.75
CA PHE A 392 -25.66 -3.34 -12.65
C PHE A 392 -27.06 -3.92 -12.79
N ASP A 393 -27.12 -5.16 -13.27
CA ASP A 393 -28.36 -5.92 -13.33
C ASP A 393 -28.70 -6.37 -11.90
N THR A 394 -29.63 -5.66 -11.29
CA THR A 394 -29.99 -5.92 -9.90
C THR A 394 -30.73 -7.25 -9.79
N PRO A 395 -30.31 -8.17 -8.90
CA PRO A 395 -31.03 -9.43 -8.69
C PRO A 395 -32.47 -9.16 -8.26
N SER A 396 -33.45 -9.70 -8.99
CA SER A 396 -34.87 -9.51 -8.67
C SER A 396 -35.25 -10.03 -7.27
N THR A 397 -34.52 -11.02 -6.76
CA THR A 397 -34.64 -11.54 -5.40
C THR A 397 -34.30 -10.50 -4.35
N LEU A 398 -33.23 -9.73 -4.57
CA LEU A 398 -32.82 -8.66 -3.66
C LEU A 398 -33.82 -7.50 -3.67
N VAL A 399 -34.29 -7.08 -4.83
CA VAL A 399 -35.30 -6.01 -4.94
C VAL A 399 -36.57 -6.40 -4.18
N LYS A 400 -37.12 -7.60 -4.45
CA LYS A 400 -38.30 -8.11 -3.75
C LYS A 400 -38.07 -8.20 -2.25
N PHE A 401 -36.89 -8.63 -1.81
CA PHE A 401 -36.56 -8.69 -0.39
C PHE A 401 -36.55 -7.29 0.24
N LEU A 402 -35.91 -6.31 -0.38
CA LEU A 402 -35.85 -4.94 0.14
C LEU A 402 -37.26 -4.32 0.25
N GLU A 403 -38.09 -4.50 -0.79
CA GLU A 403 -39.47 -3.97 -0.85
C GLU A 403 -40.45 -4.66 0.11
N ALA A 404 -40.21 -5.91 0.50
CA ALA A 404 -41.17 -6.71 1.28
C ALA A 404 -41.31 -6.31 2.76
N GLY A 405 -40.62 -5.28 3.26
CA GLY A 405 -40.66 -4.96 4.69
C GLY A 405 -39.83 -3.74 5.13
N PRO A 406 -39.54 -3.61 6.44
CA PRO A 406 -38.79 -2.47 6.99
C PRO A 406 -37.32 -2.49 6.55
N PRO A 407 -36.63 -1.34 6.47
CA PRO A 407 -35.24 -1.27 6.00
C PRO A 407 -34.30 -2.33 6.62
N ALA A 408 -33.48 -2.96 5.79
CA ALA A 408 -32.58 -4.04 6.21
C ALA A 408 -31.24 -3.49 6.72
N VAL A 409 -30.45 -4.31 7.41
CA VAL A 409 -29.04 -4.02 7.72
C VAL A 409 -28.15 -4.78 6.75
N TYR A 410 -27.19 -4.10 6.13
CA TYR A 410 -26.19 -4.77 5.32
C TYR A 410 -25.09 -5.36 6.21
N ILE A 411 -24.67 -6.59 5.94
CA ILE A 411 -23.56 -7.25 6.64
C ILE A 411 -22.58 -7.78 5.61
N GLY A 412 -21.34 -7.29 5.63
CA GLY A 412 -20.31 -7.73 4.69
C GLY A 412 -18.89 -7.46 5.16
N PHE A 413 -18.08 -8.52 5.19
CA PHE A 413 -16.68 -8.45 5.64
C PHE A 413 -15.67 -8.39 4.49
N GLY A 414 -16.13 -8.18 3.25
CA GLY A 414 -15.27 -8.02 2.09
C GLY A 414 -14.46 -9.29 1.75
N SER A 415 -13.24 -9.11 1.26
CA SER A 415 -12.32 -10.20 0.88
C SER A 415 -11.58 -10.85 2.04
N ILE A 416 -12.11 -10.77 3.26
CA ILE A 416 -11.50 -11.39 4.43
C ILE A 416 -11.80 -12.89 4.39
N VAL A 417 -10.74 -13.69 4.49
CA VAL A 417 -10.83 -15.13 4.72
C VAL A 417 -10.88 -15.32 6.24
N ASP A 418 -12.00 -15.80 6.77
CA ASP A 418 -12.10 -16.16 8.19
C ASP A 418 -11.77 -17.65 8.36
N SER A 419 -10.95 -17.97 9.36
CA SER A 419 -10.54 -19.35 9.65
C SER A 419 -11.71 -20.25 10.09
N ASP A 420 -12.81 -19.66 10.61
CA ASP A 420 -14.03 -20.37 11.00
C ASP A 420 -15.29 -19.68 10.43
N SER A 421 -15.38 -19.71 9.09
CA SER A 421 -16.52 -19.15 8.34
C SER A 421 -17.89 -19.72 8.77
N PRO A 422 -18.04 -21.01 9.13
CA PRO A 422 -19.28 -21.53 9.71
C PRO A 422 -19.66 -20.89 11.05
N ALA A 423 -18.72 -20.73 12.00
CA ALA A 423 -19.02 -20.08 13.26
C ALA A 423 -19.41 -18.61 13.07
N LEU A 424 -18.73 -17.89 12.17
CA LEU A 424 -19.07 -16.52 11.83
C LEU A 424 -20.50 -16.43 11.23
N THR A 425 -20.86 -17.35 10.35
CA THR A 425 -22.22 -17.44 9.79
C THR A 425 -23.26 -17.61 10.90
N ASN A 426 -23.03 -18.53 11.84
CA ASN A 426 -23.93 -18.78 12.96
C ASN A 426 -24.07 -17.56 13.88
N ILE A 427 -22.98 -16.84 14.15
CA ILE A 427 -23.00 -15.59 14.91
C ILE A 427 -23.89 -14.55 14.24
N ILE A 428 -23.76 -14.35 12.92
CA ILE A 428 -24.56 -13.39 12.15
C ILE A 428 -26.05 -13.77 12.19
N LEU A 429 -26.36 -15.04 11.89
CA LEU A 429 -27.74 -15.53 11.89
C LEU A 429 -28.39 -15.36 13.26
N LYS A 430 -27.67 -15.69 14.34
CA LYS A 430 -28.22 -15.53 15.69
C LYS A 430 -28.33 -14.08 16.13
N ALA A 431 -27.36 -13.24 15.77
CA ALA A 431 -27.38 -11.82 16.11
C ALA A 431 -28.54 -11.08 15.42
N THR A 432 -28.79 -11.37 14.15
CA THR A 432 -29.90 -10.77 13.38
C THR A 432 -31.26 -11.17 13.95
N GLU A 433 -31.40 -12.43 14.38
CA GLU A 433 -32.58 -12.91 15.10
C GLU A 433 -32.76 -12.19 16.44
N LEU A 434 -31.71 -12.10 17.27
CA LEU A 434 -31.75 -11.44 18.57
C LEU A 434 -32.04 -9.93 18.47
N ALA A 435 -31.52 -9.28 17.43
CA ALA A 435 -31.78 -7.87 17.16
C ALA A 435 -33.16 -7.61 16.51
N GLY A 436 -33.85 -8.66 16.05
CA GLY A 436 -35.16 -8.55 15.40
C GLY A 436 -35.12 -7.78 14.08
N ILE A 437 -34.03 -7.92 13.30
CA ILE A 437 -33.82 -7.18 12.06
C ILE A 437 -33.85 -8.08 10.82
N ARG A 438 -34.12 -7.46 9.66
CA ARG A 438 -33.85 -8.07 8.35
C ARG A 438 -32.42 -7.74 7.94
N ALA A 439 -31.71 -8.67 7.31
CA ALA A 439 -30.34 -8.44 6.86
C ALA A 439 -30.07 -8.85 5.41
N VAL A 440 -29.28 -8.04 4.72
CA VAL A 440 -28.65 -8.39 3.44
C VAL A 440 -27.21 -8.79 3.76
N VAL A 441 -26.87 -10.06 3.54
CA VAL A 441 -25.55 -10.60 3.89
C VAL A 441 -24.77 -10.86 2.61
N SER A 442 -23.64 -10.17 2.46
CA SER A 442 -22.71 -10.44 1.37
C SER A 442 -21.92 -11.71 1.68
N ARG A 443 -21.95 -12.67 0.76
CA ARG A 443 -21.25 -13.95 0.88
C ARG A 443 -19.74 -13.81 1.06
N GLY A 444 -19.15 -12.77 0.43
CA GLY A 444 -17.72 -12.50 0.48
C GLY A 444 -16.85 -13.71 0.11
N TRP A 445 -15.58 -13.67 0.49
CA TRP A 445 -14.64 -14.80 0.34
C TRP A 445 -14.85 -15.90 1.39
N SER A 446 -15.59 -15.62 2.46
CA SER A 446 -15.91 -16.56 3.54
C SER A 446 -17.03 -17.54 3.19
N GLN A 447 -17.60 -17.48 1.97
CA GLN A 447 -18.67 -18.37 1.50
C GLN A 447 -19.81 -18.52 2.51
N LEU A 448 -20.22 -17.41 3.16
CA LEU A 448 -21.24 -17.44 4.20
C LEU A 448 -22.53 -18.07 3.66
N GLY A 449 -23.03 -19.12 4.33
CA GLY A 449 -24.31 -19.74 4.01
C GLY A 449 -24.32 -20.74 2.84
N THR A 450 -23.21 -21.41 2.52
CA THR A 450 -23.18 -22.48 1.49
C THR A 450 -23.84 -23.80 1.92
N SER A 451 -24.13 -24.02 3.20
CA SER A 451 -24.60 -25.31 3.73
C SER A 451 -25.96 -25.31 4.44
N THR A 452 -26.68 -24.18 4.49
CA THR A 452 -27.94 -24.07 5.26
C THR A 452 -29.00 -23.29 4.49
N GLU A 453 -30.25 -23.75 4.51
CA GLU A 453 -31.39 -22.92 4.08
C GLU A 453 -31.41 -21.62 4.89
N MET A 454 -31.44 -20.49 4.20
CA MET A 454 -31.37 -19.19 4.85
C MET A 454 -32.74 -18.79 5.40
N PRO A 455 -32.82 -18.28 6.64
CA PRO A 455 -34.07 -17.76 7.20
C PRO A 455 -34.67 -16.66 6.33
N GLY A 456 -36.00 -16.54 6.31
CA GLY A 456 -36.71 -15.56 5.47
C GLY A 456 -36.37 -14.09 5.75
N HIS A 457 -35.77 -13.76 6.91
CA HIS A 457 -35.28 -12.41 7.22
C HIS A 457 -33.86 -12.13 6.70
N ILE A 458 -33.24 -13.09 6.00
CA ILE A 458 -31.88 -12.98 5.44
C ILE A 458 -31.92 -13.07 3.92
N CYS A 459 -31.28 -12.12 3.25
CA CYS A 459 -31.03 -12.17 1.81
C CYS A 459 -29.53 -12.29 1.56
N LEU A 460 -29.11 -13.41 0.95
CA LEU A 460 -27.73 -13.58 0.51
C LEU A 460 -27.49 -12.88 -0.83
N VAL A 461 -26.37 -12.18 -0.91
CA VAL A 461 -25.90 -11.53 -2.13
C VAL A 461 -24.42 -11.83 -2.36
N ASP A 462 -24.02 -11.83 -3.63
CA ASP A 462 -22.60 -11.89 -4.00
C ASP A 462 -22.01 -10.46 -4.00
N ASP A 463 -21.16 -10.13 -4.99
CA ASP A 463 -20.63 -8.78 -5.14
C ASP A 463 -21.71 -7.80 -5.63
N ILE A 464 -21.94 -6.73 -4.87
CA ILE A 464 -22.94 -5.70 -5.17
C ILE A 464 -22.32 -4.32 -4.97
N PRO A 465 -22.54 -3.38 -5.92
CA PRO A 465 -22.13 -1.99 -5.76
C PRO A 465 -22.78 -1.37 -4.51
N HIS A 466 -21.94 -0.97 -3.55
CA HIS A 466 -22.40 -0.34 -2.31
C HIS A 466 -23.11 0.98 -2.58
N GLU A 467 -22.74 1.70 -3.64
CA GLU A 467 -23.39 2.96 -4.00
C GLU A 467 -24.85 2.77 -4.35
N TRP A 468 -25.18 1.65 -5.00
CA TRP A 468 -26.55 1.29 -5.26
C TRP A 468 -27.20 0.77 -3.97
N LEU A 469 -26.63 -0.27 -3.35
CA LEU A 469 -27.30 -0.94 -2.23
C LEU A 469 -27.58 0.00 -1.04
N PHE A 470 -26.63 0.84 -0.65
CA PHE A 470 -26.78 1.70 0.52
C PHE A 470 -27.78 2.85 0.30
N GLN A 471 -28.20 3.08 -0.94
CA GLN A 471 -29.29 4.00 -1.27
C GLN A 471 -30.67 3.32 -1.29
N ASN A 472 -30.74 1.98 -1.23
CA ASN A 472 -31.96 1.20 -1.43
C ASN A 472 -32.41 0.48 -0.14
N HIS A 473 -33.16 1.20 0.72
CA HIS A 473 -33.81 0.64 1.92
C HIS A 473 -32.89 -0.10 2.91
N ILE A 474 -31.70 0.46 3.17
CA ILE A 474 -30.78 0.00 4.22
C ILE A 474 -30.84 0.98 5.42
N ALA A 475 -30.82 0.45 6.65
CA ALA A 475 -30.85 1.22 7.90
C ALA A 475 -29.49 1.37 8.59
N GLY A 476 -28.53 0.49 8.27
CA GLY A 476 -27.21 0.46 8.88
C GLY A 476 -26.30 -0.55 8.20
N VAL A 477 -25.01 -0.48 8.50
CA VAL A 477 -23.97 -1.30 7.88
C VAL A 477 -23.15 -2.00 8.96
N VAL A 478 -22.97 -3.32 8.86
CA VAL A 478 -22.00 -4.10 9.65
C VAL A 478 -20.89 -4.51 8.70
N HIS A 479 -19.65 -4.13 9.00
CA HIS A 479 -18.53 -4.48 8.14
C HIS A 479 -17.22 -4.51 8.92
N HIS A 480 -16.16 -4.93 8.23
CA HIS A 480 -14.85 -5.13 8.81
C HIS A 480 -14.05 -3.84 9.09
N GLY A 481 -14.55 -2.66 8.73
CA GLY A 481 -13.81 -1.40 8.87
C GLY A 481 -12.84 -1.04 7.73
N GLY A 482 -12.86 -1.74 6.59
CA GLY A 482 -12.09 -1.31 5.42
C GLY A 482 -12.53 0.09 4.94
N ALA A 483 -11.55 0.96 4.68
CA ALA A 483 -11.76 2.38 4.38
C ALA A 483 -12.87 2.65 3.34
N GLY A 484 -12.86 1.92 2.22
CA GLY A 484 -13.86 2.07 1.16
C GLY A 484 -15.30 1.84 1.63
N THR A 485 -15.56 0.72 2.33
CA THR A 485 -16.88 0.41 2.89
C THR A 485 -17.27 1.39 3.97
N THR A 486 -16.32 1.79 4.84
CA THR A 486 -16.53 2.82 5.88
C THR A 486 -17.06 4.11 5.25
N PHE A 487 -16.37 4.62 4.22
CA PHE A 487 -16.73 5.87 3.59
C PHE A 487 -18.02 5.76 2.78
N ALA A 488 -18.28 4.62 2.14
CA ALA A 488 -19.54 4.37 1.43
C ALA A 488 -20.75 4.40 2.38
N GLY A 489 -20.67 3.71 3.52
CA GLY A 489 -21.73 3.69 4.53
C GLY A 489 -22.00 5.08 5.10
N LEU A 490 -20.93 5.77 5.54
CA LEU A 490 -21.05 7.13 6.10
C LEU A 490 -21.57 8.15 5.07
N ARG A 491 -21.17 8.03 3.80
CA ARG A 491 -21.67 8.91 2.72
C ARG A 491 -23.16 8.70 2.44
N ALA A 492 -23.65 7.48 2.61
CA ALA A 492 -25.07 7.15 2.55
C ALA A 492 -25.85 7.58 3.81
N GLY A 493 -25.17 8.06 4.86
CA GLY A 493 -25.78 8.44 6.13
C GLY A 493 -26.19 7.26 6.99
N LEU A 494 -25.57 6.10 6.75
CA LEU A 494 -25.85 4.88 7.49
C LEU A 494 -24.92 4.78 8.71
N PRO A 495 -25.45 4.48 9.91
CA PRO A 495 -24.63 4.14 11.04
C PRO A 495 -23.88 2.82 10.79
N SER A 496 -22.63 2.75 11.24
CA SER A 496 -21.73 1.62 10.94
C SER A 496 -21.27 0.89 12.21
N VAL A 497 -21.51 -0.42 12.25
CA VAL A 497 -20.92 -1.34 13.25
C VAL A 497 -19.65 -1.93 12.64
N ILE A 498 -18.53 -1.74 13.33
CA ILE A 498 -17.21 -2.13 12.83
C ILE A 498 -16.68 -3.36 13.58
N ILE A 499 -16.36 -4.41 12.83
CA ILE A 499 -15.79 -5.66 13.33
C ILE A 499 -14.38 -5.82 12.78
N PRO A 500 -13.34 -5.23 13.39
CA PRO A 500 -12.00 -5.30 12.85
C PRO A 500 -11.40 -6.70 12.99
N PHE A 501 -10.75 -7.15 11.92
CA PHE A 501 -10.00 -8.40 11.84
C PHE A 501 -8.48 -8.14 11.90
N PHE A 502 -7.99 -7.13 11.17
CA PHE A 502 -6.56 -6.79 11.12
C PHE A 502 -6.32 -5.37 10.60
N GLY A 503 -5.12 -4.85 10.83
CA GLY A 503 -4.60 -3.64 10.18
C GLY A 503 -5.37 -2.36 10.48
N ASP A 504 -5.63 -1.54 9.45
CA ASP A 504 -6.26 -0.22 9.59
C ASP A 504 -7.74 -0.25 9.97
N GLN A 505 -8.35 -1.43 9.95
CA GLN A 505 -9.72 -1.65 10.35
C GLN A 505 -9.99 -1.19 11.79
N TYR A 506 -9.02 -1.39 12.69
CA TYR A 506 -9.10 -0.91 14.08
C TYR A 506 -9.12 0.62 14.13
N PHE A 507 -8.25 1.26 13.35
CA PHE A 507 -8.19 2.73 13.25
C PHE A 507 -9.52 3.30 12.75
N TRP A 508 -10.10 2.73 11.68
CA TRP A 508 -11.41 3.18 11.18
C TRP A 508 -12.56 2.90 12.14
N GLY A 509 -12.52 1.78 12.87
CA GLY A 509 -13.45 1.48 13.95
C GLY A 509 -13.48 2.59 15.00
N ASP A 510 -12.31 2.98 15.48
CA ASP A 510 -12.16 4.05 16.47
C ASP A 510 -12.61 5.41 15.93
N VAL A 511 -12.28 5.72 14.67
CA VAL A 511 -12.69 6.98 14.02
C VAL A 511 -14.21 7.07 13.90
N VAL A 512 -14.88 6.00 13.47
CA VAL A 512 -16.35 5.94 13.36
C VAL A 512 -17.00 6.11 14.73
N HIS A 513 -16.48 5.40 15.74
CA HIS A 513 -16.99 5.47 17.10
C HIS A 513 -16.84 6.89 17.70
N LYS A 514 -15.65 7.50 17.57
CA LYS A 514 -15.39 8.87 18.05
C LYS A 514 -16.24 9.91 17.33
N ALA A 515 -16.58 9.68 16.06
CA ALA A 515 -17.50 10.52 15.32
C ALA A 515 -18.98 10.32 15.72
N GLY A 516 -19.28 9.35 16.60
CA GLY A 516 -20.62 9.01 17.05
C GLY A 516 -21.48 8.33 15.99
N ALA A 517 -20.90 7.92 14.86
CA ALA A 517 -21.63 7.30 13.74
C ALA A 517 -21.76 5.77 13.87
N GLY A 518 -21.33 5.21 15.00
CA GLY A 518 -21.41 3.80 15.31
C GLY A 518 -21.05 3.50 16.77
N PRO A 519 -21.39 2.29 17.27
CA PRO A 519 -20.96 1.83 18.58
C PRO A 519 -19.45 1.59 18.61
N ALA A 520 -18.92 1.26 19.80
CA ALA A 520 -17.52 0.85 19.92
C ALA A 520 -17.24 -0.36 19.02
N PRO A 521 -16.08 -0.42 18.33
CA PRO A 521 -15.74 -1.55 17.48
C PRO A 521 -15.62 -2.85 18.28
N ILE A 522 -16.01 -3.97 17.68
CA ILE A 522 -15.92 -5.30 18.32
C ILE A 522 -14.86 -6.11 17.58
N PRO A 523 -13.64 -6.25 18.13
CA PRO A 523 -12.62 -7.08 17.52
C PRO A 523 -13.14 -8.49 17.22
N ARG A 524 -12.74 -9.08 16.08
CA ARG A 524 -13.21 -10.41 15.65
C ARG A 524 -13.07 -11.50 16.74
N LYS A 525 -12.03 -11.43 17.57
CA LYS A 525 -11.78 -12.36 18.69
C LYS A 525 -12.83 -12.27 19.81
N ASP A 526 -13.44 -11.10 19.97
CA ASP A 526 -14.42 -10.82 21.03
C ASP A 526 -15.86 -10.93 20.48
N LEU A 527 -16.02 -11.21 19.17
CA LEU A 527 -17.31 -11.22 18.50
C LEU A 527 -18.20 -12.37 18.99
N SER A 528 -19.43 -12.03 19.40
CA SER A 528 -20.47 -13.00 19.75
C SER A 528 -21.82 -12.58 19.16
N ALA A 529 -22.77 -13.51 19.08
CA ALA A 529 -24.12 -13.18 18.60
C ALA A 529 -24.78 -12.10 19.46
N ARG A 530 -24.52 -12.11 20.77
CA ARG A 530 -25.11 -11.17 21.73
C ARG A 530 -24.55 -9.75 21.56
N ASN A 531 -23.23 -9.59 21.60
CA ASN A 531 -22.65 -8.24 21.48
C ASN A 531 -22.84 -7.65 20.08
N LEU A 532 -22.90 -8.48 19.03
CA LEU A 532 -23.25 -8.03 17.69
C LEU A 532 -24.71 -7.53 17.64
N ALA A 533 -25.66 -8.25 18.25
CA ALA A 533 -27.05 -7.80 18.33
C ALA A 533 -27.18 -6.48 19.10
N GLU A 534 -26.53 -6.38 20.26
CA GLU A 534 -26.50 -5.16 21.08
C GLU A 534 -25.91 -3.97 20.30
N ALA A 535 -24.82 -4.19 19.56
CA ALA A 535 -24.20 -3.18 18.71
C ALA A 535 -25.08 -2.76 17.53
N ILE A 536 -25.78 -3.71 16.87
CA ILE A 536 -26.74 -3.41 15.81
C ILE A 536 -27.86 -2.52 16.36
N ILE A 537 -28.46 -2.89 17.50
CA ILE A 537 -29.52 -2.11 18.14
C ILE A 537 -29.02 -0.71 18.50
N ALA A 538 -27.81 -0.61 19.07
CA ALA A 538 -27.19 0.67 19.41
C ALA A 538 -26.90 1.54 18.17
N ALA A 539 -26.39 0.97 17.08
CA ALA A 539 -26.16 1.68 15.82
C ALA A 539 -27.46 2.20 15.21
N LEU A 540 -28.53 1.41 15.31
CA LEU A 540 -29.86 1.80 14.84
C LEU A 540 -30.56 2.80 15.77
N SER A 541 -29.96 3.21 16.88
CA SER A 541 -30.49 4.24 17.78
C SER A 541 -30.49 5.65 17.15
N GLY A 542 -31.23 6.59 17.75
CA GLY A 542 -31.40 7.94 17.20
C GLY A 542 -30.12 8.77 17.11
N SER A 543 -29.20 8.63 18.08
CA SER A 543 -27.96 9.42 18.12
C SER A 543 -27.00 9.03 16.99
N CYS A 544 -26.77 7.73 16.80
CA CYS A 544 -25.88 7.21 15.74
C CYS A 544 -26.38 7.60 14.34
N ARG A 545 -27.68 7.45 14.09
CA ARG A 545 -28.29 7.87 12.81
C ARG A 545 -28.14 9.37 12.56
N THR A 546 -28.33 10.20 13.60
CA THR A 546 -28.20 11.65 13.47
C THR A 546 -26.76 12.06 13.16
N ALA A 547 -25.78 11.44 13.82
CA ALA A 547 -24.37 11.67 13.55
C ALA A 547 -23.99 11.22 12.13
N ALA A 548 -24.40 10.02 11.71
CA ALA A 548 -24.17 9.51 10.36
C ALA A 548 -24.78 10.42 9.28
N ALA A 549 -26.01 10.90 9.48
CA ALA A 549 -26.66 11.83 8.55
C ALA A 549 -25.92 13.19 8.47
N SER A 550 -25.41 13.70 9.58
CA SER A 550 -24.61 14.93 9.63
C SER A 550 -23.28 14.78 8.88
N LEU A 551 -22.62 13.63 9.03
CA LEU A 551 -21.42 13.31 8.25
C LEU A 551 -21.74 13.19 6.76
N ALA A 552 -22.81 12.47 6.39
CA ALA A 552 -23.21 12.32 5.00
C ALA A 552 -23.41 13.66 4.28
N ALA A 553 -23.98 14.66 4.96
CA ALA A 553 -24.15 16.00 4.41
C ALA A 553 -22.80 16.66 4.03
N LYS A 554 -21.74 16.42 4.81
CA LYS A 554 -20.38 16.91 4.53
C LYS A 554 -19.72 16.09 3.41
N LEU A 555 -19.82 14.77 3.47
CA LEU A 555 -19.20 13.87 2.48
C LEU A 555 -19.80 14.03 1.08
N LYS A 556 -21.09 14.39 0.95
CA LYS A 556 -21.75 14.55 -0.35
C LYS A 556 -21.09 15.59 -1.25
N THR A 557 -20.49 16.63 -0.68
CA THR A 557 -19.84 17.71 -1.44
C THR A 557 -18.37 17.45 -1.77
N GLU A 558 -17.78 16.37 -1.26
CA GLU A 558 -16.36 16.03 -1.48
C GLU A 558 -16.17 15.15 -2.71
N ASP A 559 -15.20 15.46 -3.56
CA ASP A 559 -14.74 14.57 -4.62
C ASP A 559 -13.23 14.35 -4.50
N GLY A 560 -12.86 13.27 -3.81
CA GLY A 560 -11.46 12.90 -3.59
C GLY A 560 -10.65 12.73 -4.87
N ALA A 561 -11.26 12.27 -5.98
CA ALA A 561 -10.55 12.07 -7.24
C ALA A 561 -10.23 13.42 -7.91
N ALA A 562 -11.20 14.33 -7.96
CA ALA A 562 -11.00 15.68 -8.51
C ALA A 562 -10.03 16.52 -7.66
N ASN A 563 -10.11 16.40 -6.33
CA ASN A 563 -9.20 17.03 -5.39
C ASN A 563 -7.78 16.48 -5.55
N PHE A 564 -7.63 15.16 -5.63
CA PHE A 564 -6.34 14.50 -5.90
C PHE A 564 -5.73 15.00 -7.21
N ALA A 565 -6.47 14.97 -8.32
CA ALA A 565 -5.91 15.36 -9.61
C ALA A 565 -5.40 16.80 -9.61
N THR A 566 -6.06 17.69 -8.86
CA THR A 566 -5.61 19.08 -8.65
C THR A 566 -4.33 19.14 -7.82
N ALA A 567 -4.26 18.41 -6.69
CA ALA A 567 -3.08 18.33 -5.84
C ALA A 567 -1.87 17.70 -6.58
N PHE A 568 -2.11 16.63 -7.32
CA PHE A 568 -1.15 15.96 -8.17
C PHE A 568 -0.56 16.92 -9.21
N HIS A 569 -1.39 17.61 -9.98
CA HIS A 569 -0.90 18.61 -10.96
C HIS A 569 -0.11 19.74 -10.30
N ALA A 570 -0.50 20.17 -9.10
CA ALA A 570 0.21 21.19 -8.35
C ALA A 570 1.57 20.70 -7.79
N SER A 571 1.73 19.39 -7.56
CA SER A 571 3.00 18.79 -7.12
C SER A 571 4.01 18.57 -8.25
N LEU A 572 3.58 18.60 -9.51
CA LEU A 572 4.44 18.34 -10.64
C LEU A 572 5.34 19.55 -10.96
N PRO A 573 6.63 19.34 -11.30
CA PRO A 573 7.51 20.41 -11.77
C PRO A 573 7.19 20.75 -13.24
N LEU A 574 6.00 21.32 -13.52
CA LEU A 574 5.46 21.48 -14.87
C LEU A 574 6.39 22.23 -15.81
N SER A 575 7.05 23.29 -15.34
CA SER A 575 8.03 24.04 -16.13
C SER A 575 9.21 23.16 -16.57
N ALA A 576 9.66 22.23 -15.71
CA ALA A 576 10.71 21.27 -16.01
C ALA A 576 10.25 20.21 -17.03
N MET A 577 8.98 19.80 -16.95
CA MET A 577 8.41 18.73 -17.76
C MET A 577 8.09 19.12 -19.21
N ARG A 578 8.11 20.38 -19.61
CA ARG A 578 7.70 20.80 -20.96
C ARG A 578 8.80 20.65 -22.00
N CYS A 579 8.44 20.13 -23.17
CA CYS A 579 9.27 20.20 -24.37
C CYS A 579 9.39 21.66 -24.85
N SER A 580 10.59 22.06 -25.27
CA SER A 580 10.92 23.44 -25.66
C SER A 580 10.31 23.83 -27.00
N LEU A 581 10.07 22.85 -27.89
CA LEU A 581 9.49 23.07 -29.21
C LEU A 581 7.97 22.84 -29.25
N ASP A 582 7.45 22.03 -28.32
CA ASP A 582 6.02 21.74 -28.20
C ASP A 582 5.68 21.63 -26.72
N PRO A 583 5.34 22.75 -26.05
CA PRO A 583 5.04 22.78 -24.62
C PRO A 583 3.86 21.91 -24.19
N SER A 584 3.05 21.40 -25.12
CA SER A 584 1.94 20.48 -24.83
C SER A 584 2.41 19.04 -24.55
N ARG A 585 3.68 18.73 -24.84
CA ARG A 585 4.28 17.40 -24.68
C ARG A 585 5.35 17.37 -23.60
N ALA A 586 5.46 16.23 -22.93
CA ALA A 586 6.50 15.97 -21.95
C ALA A 586 7.90 15.95 -22.58
N ALA A 587 8.88 16.56 -21.90
CA ALA A 587 10.29 16.50 -22.22
C ALA A 587 10.89 15.18 -21.77
N VAL A 588 11.52 14.47 -22.72
CA VAL A 588 12.12 13.14 -22.50
C VAL A 588 13.63 13.18 -22.76
N TRP A 589 14.08 14.08 -23.63
CA TRP A 589 15.46 14.21 -24.06
C TRP A 589 16.00 15.62 -23.80
N GLN A 590 17.31 15.70 -23.62
CA GLN A 590 18.06 16.95 -23.53
C GLN A 590 19.24 16.89 -24.50
N LEU A 591 19.54 18.01 -25.15
CA LEU A 591 20.73 18.11 -26.02
C LEU A 591 22.00 18.22 -25.17
N SER A 592 23.01 17.38 -25.45
CA SER A 592 24.29 17.27 -24.73
C SER A 592 25.25 18.47 -24.89
N SER A 593 24.82 19.53 -25.58
CA SER A 593 25.68 20.65 -25.99
C SER A 593 26.05 21.59 -24.84
N ARG A 594 27.27 22.16 -24.89
CA ARG A 594 27.76 23.27 -24.04
C ARG A 594 26.94 24.57 -24.15
N SER A 595 25.87 24.61 -24.95
CA SER A 595 25.03 25.79 -25.06
C SER A 595 24.25 26.02 -23.77
N LYS A 596 24.29 27.26 -23.26
CA LYS A 596 23.63 27.73 -22.03
C LYS A 596 22.09 27.60 -22.02
N TRP A 597 21.47 27.05 -23.06
CA TRP A 597 20.03 27.10 -23.32
C TRP A 597 19.24 25.84 -22.94
N GLY A 598 19.90 24.74 -22.54
CA GLY A 598 19.24 23.57 -21.94
C GLY A 598 18.01 23.06 -22.70
N VAL A 599 18.09 22.94 -24.03
CA VAL A 599 16.94 22.58 -24.87
C VAL A 599 16.46 21.16 -24.53
N ARG A 600 15.21 21.09 -24.08
CA ARG A 600 14.49 19.87 -23.74
C ARG A 600 13.52 19.50 -24.85
N LEU A 601 13.50 18.24 -25.24
CA LEU A 601 12.73 17.74 -26.37
C LEU A 601 11.82 16.60 -25.94
N SER A 602 10.59 16.59 -26.45
CA SER A 602 9.73 15.41 -26.39
C SER A 602 10.27 14.31 -27.31
N THR A 603 9.82 13.07 -27.12
CA THR A 603 10.15 11.97 -28.04
C THR A 603 9.77 12.31 -29.48
N PHE A 604 8.59 12.91 -29.70
CA PHE A 604 8.15 13.32 -31.03
C PHE A 604 9.08 14.38 -31.64
N ALA A 605 9.38 15.45 -30.92
CA ALA A 605 10.27 16.51 -31.41
C ALA A 605 11.67 15.98 -31.71
N ALA A 606 12.23 15.15 -30.83
CA ALA A 606 13.53 14.50 -31.06
C ALA A 606 13.50 13.60 -32.30
N SER A 607 12.45 12.78 -32.49
CA SER A 607 12.32 11.91 -33.65
C SER A 607 12.23 12.69 -34.97
N VAL A 608 11.50 13.80 -35.00
CA VAL A 608 11.42 14.67 -36.18
C VAL A 608 12.79 15.27 -36.49
N LEU A 609 13.47 15.86 -35.51
CA LEU A 609 14.79 16.47 -35.71
C LEU A 609 15.87 15.46 -36.13
N LEU A 610 15.79 14.21 -35.65
CA LEU A 610 16.67 13.13 -36.10
C LEU A 610 16.37 12.73 -37.55
N LYS A 611 15.09 12.61 -37.91
CA LYS A 611 14.65 12.24 -39.26
C LYS A 611 15.07 13.29 -40.29
N GLU A 612 14.89 14.56 -39.96
CA GLU A 612 15.31 15.70 -40.79
C GLU A 612 16.82 16.01 -40.69
N ARG A 613 17.57 15.19 -39.96
CA ARG A 613 19.03 15.30 -39.76
C ARG A 613 19.49 16.64 -39.17
N CYS A 614 18.62 17.36 -38.46
CA CYS A 614 18.95 18.59 -37.75
C CYS A 614 19.84 18.33 -36.52
N ILE A 615 19.73 17.15 -35.91
CA ILE A 615 20.56 16.70 -34.79
C ILE A 615 21.02 15.25 -35.00
N GLY A 616 22.15 14.88 -34.39
CA GLY A 616 22.60 13.50 -34.31
C GLY A 616 22.15 12.81 -33.02
N ILE A 617 21.90 11.50 -33.06
CA ILE A 617 21.46 10.72 -31.88
C ILE A 617 22.46 10.77 -30.71
N THR A 618 23.76 10.89 -31.01
CA THR A 618 24.83 11.04 -30.02
C THR A 618 24.78 12.36 -29.26
N LYS A 619 23.96 13.31 -29.70
CA LYS A 619 23.71 14.58 -29.01
C LYS A 619 22.51 14.52 -28.07
N LEU A 620 21.75 13.43 -28.04
CA LEU A 620 20.61 13.28 -27.14
C LEU A 620 21.03 12.51 -25.88
N VAL A 621 20.70 13.08 -24.73
CA VAL A 621 20.82 12.44 -23.41
C VAL A 621 19.43 12.33 -22.82
N ARG A 622 19.15 11.27 -22.06
CA ARG A 622 17.89 11.14 -21.34
C ARG A 622 17.75 12.30 -20.37
N TYR A 623 16.66 13.06 -20.50
CA TYR A 623 16.36 14.13 -19.57
C TYR A 623 15.72 13.55 -18.31
N ARG A 624 16.23 13.98 -17.16
CA ARG A 624 15.76 13.61 -15.83
C ARG A 624 15.08 14.84 -15.23
N VAL A 625 13.77 14.72 -15.00
CA VAL A 625 12.90 15.80 -14.49
C VAL A 625 13.10 15.98 -12.99
N THR A 626 13.22 14.88 -12.26
CA THR A 626 13.35 14.84 -10.81
C THR A 626 14.53 13.95 -10.43
N GLU A 627 15.31 14.36 -9.44
CA GLU A 627 16.38 13.55 -8.87
C GLU A 627 16.02 13.10 -7.46
N TYR A 628 16.28 11.82 -7.17
CA TYR A 628 16.06 11.24 -5.85
C TYR A 628 17.41 10.81 -5.30
N ASN A 629 17.80 11.36 -4.15
CA ASN A 629 19.05 10.97 -3.50
C ASN A 629 18.74 10.00 -2.35
N ALA A 630 18.55 8.74 -2.70
CA ALA A 630 18.11 7.72 -1.75
C ALA A 630 19.23 7.23 -0.80
N VAL A 631 20.50 7.44 -1.17
CA VAL A 631 21.66 6.82 -0.48
C VAL A 631 22.60 7.84 0.17
N ASN A 632 22.65 9.10 -0.30
CA ASN A 632 23.44 10.14 0.36
C ASN A 632 22.52 11.09 1.13
N GLY A 633 22.76 11.25 2.45
CA GLY A 633 22.04 12.20 3.30
C GLY A 633 22.18 13.67 2.87
N PRO A 634 21.47 14.60 3.53
CA PRO A 634 21.48 16.02 3.15
C PRO A 634 22.90 16.61 3.15
N ARG A 635 23.16 17.53 2.21
CA ARG A 635 24.43 18.26 2.08
C ARG A 635 24.63 19.39 3.09
N GLU A 636 23.68 19.61 4.00
CA GLU A 636 23.71 20.73 4.96
C GLU A 636 23.75 20.22 6.42
N PRO A 637 24.76 20.58 7.24
CA PRO A 637 24.94 20.02 8.58
C PRO A 637 24.07 20.63 9.69
N PHE A 638 23.09 21.51 9.41
CA PHE A 638 22.39 22.25 10.47
C PHE A 638 20.89 22.44 10.21
N ALA A 639 20.13 21.35 10.33
CA ALA A 639 18.73 21.40 10.78
C ALA A 639 18.63 20.59 12.08
N GLY A 640 19.29 21.12 13.12
CA GLY A 640 19.34 20.54 14.45
C GLY A 640 18.02 20.75 15.19
N SER A 641 17.27 19.68 15.39
CA SER A 641 16.45 19.45 16.59
C SER A 641 15.89 18.02 16.67
N THR A 642 15.91 17.24 15.58
CA THR A 642 15.54 15.80 15.57
C THR A 642 16.73 14.83 15.60
N LEU A 643 17.96 15.33 15.44
CA LEU A 643 19.20 14.52 15.40
C LEU A 643 19.76 14.07 16.76
N ALA A 644 19.10 14.37 17.88
CA ALA A 644 19.50 13.79 19.17
C ALA A 644 19.21 12.27 19.27
N VAL A 645 18.44 11.71 18.32
CA VAL A 645 18.06 10.29 18.29
C VAL A 645 19.08 9.42 17.53
N THR A 646 19.96 10.00 16.71
CA THR A 646 20.78 9.23 15.76
C THR A 646 21.97 8.49 16.36
N LYS A 647 22.43 8.84 17.57
CA LYS A 647 23.63 8.23 18.16
C LYS A 647 23.35 6.88 18.82
N ASP A 648 22.09 6.62 19.16
CA ASP A 648 21.72 5.48 20.02
C ASP A 648 20.92 4.38 19.28
N ILE A 649 20.64 4.57 17.99
CA ILE A 649 20.10 3.52 17.08
C ILE A 649 21.05 2.31 17.01
N TYR A 650 22.33 2.45 17.39
CA TYR A 650 23.31 1.35 17.42
C TYR A 650 22.91 0.18 18.33
N GLY A 651 22.15 0.41 19.41
CA GLY A 651 21.66 -0.64 20.32
C GLY A 651 20.56 -1.52 19.70
N VAL A 652 19.67 -0.90 18.93
CA VAL A 652 18.56 -1.52 18.16
C VAL A 652 19.09 -2.54 17.15
N PHE A 653 20.26 -2.26 16.54
CA PHE A 653 20.88 -3.11 15.53
C PHE A 653 21.43 -4.43 16.06
N LYS A 654 21.78 -4.50 17.35
CA LYS A 654 22.29 -5.75 17.94
C LYS A 654 21.18 -6.79 18.09
N GLY A 655 19.99 -6.37 18.54
CA GLY A 655 18.82 -7.25 18.68
C GLY A 655 18.29 -7.80 17.35
N PHE A 656 18.17 -6.97 16.31
CA PHE A 656 17.76 -7.44 14.97
C PHE A 656 18.83 -8.25 14.24
N GLY A 657 20.12 -7.94 14.47
CA GLY A 657 21.24 -8.70 13.93
C GLY A 657 21.33 -10.12 14.50
N GLU A 658 21.01 -10.30 15.78
CA GLU A 658 21.01 -11.61 16.46
C GLU A 658 19.81 -12.47 16.06
N ILE A 659 18.62 -11.88 15.87
CA ILE A 659 17.44 -12.58 15.32
C ILE A 659 17.67 -12.99 13.85
N GLY A 660 18.25 -12.12 13.03
CA GLY A 660 18.58 -12.42 11.63
C GLY A 660 19.68 -13.47 11.47
N ALA A 661 20.73 -13.43 12.29
CA ALA A 661 21.81 -14.40 12.27
C ALA A 661 21.39 -15.79 12.78
N GLY A 662 20.40 -15.87 13.67
CA GLY A 662 19.79 -17.13 14.11
C GLY A 662 18.92 -17.80 13.03
N ILE A 663 18.26 -17.01 12.18
CA ILE A 663 17.45 -17.50 11.07
C ILE A 663 18.33 -17.97 9.90
N ASP A 664 19.41 -17.24 9.57
CA ASP A 664 20.33 -17.62 8.49
C ASP A 664 21.25 -18.82 8.83
N ARG A 665 21.42 -19.17 10.12
CA ARG A 665 22.24 -20.32 10.55
C ARG A 665 21.48 -21.65 10.69
N ASN A 666 20.14 -21.61 10.70
CA ASN A 666 19.28 -22.79 10.93
C ASN A 666 18.52 -23.27 9.67
N ILE A 667 18.94 -22.83 8.49
CA ILE A 667 18.46 -23.36 7.21
C ILE A 667 19.63 -24.15 6.59
N PRO A 668 19.49 -25.46 6.34
CA PRO A 668 20.54 -26.25 5.68
C PRO A 668 20.88 -25.74 4.28
#